data_AF-A0A6N3I7L6-F1
#
_entry.id   AF-A0A6N3I7L6-F1
#
_cell.length_a   1.000
_cell.length_b   1.000
_cell.length_c   1.000
_cell.angle_alpha   90.00
_cell.angle_beta   90.00
_cell.angle_gamma   90.00
#
_symmetry.space_group_name_H-M   'P 1'
#
loop_
_entity.id
_entity.type
_entity.pdbx_description
1 polymer ?
#
loop_
_entity_poly.entity_id
_entity_poly.type
_entity_poly.pdbx_seq_one_letter_code
_entity_poly.pdbx_strand_id
1 'polypeptide(L)'
;MRKNELRKLRTLKATPKMMKMAAADTPRYETYSYGWSSHVRTVYQYGLYMRCQTLSGFLKVAFFLPDRMRLGGNLPAYELFICRQTGEFLTYDRNRDKWLTAKLDLLDWPDYVGTSEKKWINPEGYSTIKTYLGVKHGGFSGLMEYQLKVRADELKRRHKRETDPWDLDLAQTPDLPKDWMRWVRKVGIPENYIYYEYTRKGTGTGYCTYCEKVVPVKTPRHNKKGRCPCCRHEITFKSVGRAGTVRTGDNFMYLLQRCEDGFMVREFVGSGCYRKGEYKNPEYSYREARRAIYDRNGHSLRAYYWGDYKHIELRWIATGVCGTYSSGYDYAGRVYGKTLPDLSKNELKRTGLVETIRGIDEIDPEKYLAVLKEVPQMEQLAKAGLSLLVKECVANYYPFKEYFKNHGTGNLAKMLGTDTQGLKRLRENKGGQQFLRWLQYEKATGKPLPDHAISWFCSQEIKADDLKFIRDRMSIVQIYNYMRRQIRETRMSGKELLTTWADYLSMAQRFGMDTNDAIIYRVRKLRQRHDELVARCNQKELTLRAGEVLKEYPNIERIYESIKEIYGFTAEDYTVIVPSCIEEIMLEGEHLHHCVGGSERYWERIERKESYVLFLRRTSDLQKSYYTLEIEPDGTVRQKRTMYDRQEADIEDAKKFLKKWQKEISRRLTDEERELAKTSRVLREQEFAQLRENQVIINTGYLRGHLLVDVLMEDLMETKEGATIPALPAAA
;
A
#
# COMPACT_ATOMS: atom_id res chain seq x y z
N MET A 1 47.63 18.46 -19.32
CA MET A 1 49.00 19.00 -19.09
C MET A 1 49.91 17.93 -18.46
N ARG A 2 51.18 17.81 -18.89
CA ARG A 2 52.13 16.83 -18.35
C ARG A 2 52.90 17.37 -17.14
N LYS A 3 52.62 16.83 -15.94
CA LYS A 3 53.19 17.29 -14.66
C LYS A 3 54.73 17.32 -14.64
N ASN A 4 55.38 16.30 -15.22
CA ASN A 4 56.84 16.20 -15.25
C ASN A 4 57.49 17.30 -16.10
N GLU A 5 56.83 17.78 -17.16
CA GLU A 5 57.30 18.89 -17.99
C GLU A 5 57.13 20.23 -17.26
N LEU A 6 56.00 20.41 -16.56
CA LEU A 6 55.74 21.61 -15.76
C LEU A 6 56.72 21.77 -14.58
N ARG A 7 57.16 20.67 -13.95
CA ARG A 7 58.19 20.70 -12.88
C ARG A 7 59.56 21.18 -13.38
N LYS A 8 59.89 20.97 -14.66
CA LYS A 8 61.15 21.42 -15.26
C LYS A 8 61.17 22.94 -15.53
N LEU A 9 60.00 23.60 -15.54
CA LEU A 9 59.93 25.04 -15.72
C LEU A 9 60.47 25.76 -14.48
N ARG A 10 61.35 26.75 -14.69
CA ARG A 10 61.98 27.52 -13.61
C ARG A 10 60.98 28.02 -12.57
N THR A 11 61.32 27.91 -11.29
CA THR A 11 60.51 28.46 -10.19
C THR A 11 60.61 29.99 -10.19
N LEU A 12 59.46 30.66 -10.15
CA LEU A 12 59.43 32.12 -10.02
C LEU A 12 59.57 32.46 -8.53
N LYS A 13 60.68 33.08 -8.13
CA LYS A 13 60.88 33.60 -6.76
C LYS A 13 60.27 35.00 -6.62
N ALA A 14 59.96 35.41 -5.39
CA ALA A 14 59.56 36.78 -5.10
C ALA A 14 60.68 37.76 -5.48
N THR A 15 60.33 38.91 -6.05
CA THR A 15 61.33 39.93 -6.42
C THR A 15 61.78 40.72 -5.19
N PRO A 16 62.97 41.33 -5.19
CA PRO A 16 63.41 42.21 -4.09
C PRO A 16 62.39 43.31 -3.77
N LYS A 17 61.69 43.86 -4.78
CA LYS A 17 60.62 44.83 -4.58
C LYS A 17 59.44 44.26 -3.80
N MET A 18 58.98 43.06 -4.16
CA MET A 18 57.90 42.37 -3.44
C MET A 18 58.28 42.10 -1.99
N MET A 19 59.52 41.65 -1.75
CA MET A 19 60.03 41.38 -0.39
C MET A 19 60.08 42.66 0.45
N LYS A 20 60.59 43.77 -0.11
CA LYS A 20 60.61 45.08 0.56
C LYS A 20 59.20 45.58 0.88
N MET A 21 58.25 45.43 -0.06
CA MET A 21 56.86 45.83 0.16
C MET A 21 56.20 45.00 1.27
N ALA A 22 56.38 43.68 1.28
CA ALA A 22 55.81 42.82 2.32
C ALA A 22 56.45 43.09 3.70
N ALA A 23 57.76 43.35 3.75
CA ALA A 23 58.46 43.71 4.99
C ALA A 23 57.98 45.07 5.57
N ALA A 24 57.68 46.04 4.70
CA ALA A 24 57.16 47.35 5.10
C ALA A 24 55.67 47.34 5.49
N ASP A 25 54.92 46.28 5.16
CA ASP A 25 53.48 46.17 5.44
C ASP A 25 53.23 45.76 6.91
N THR A 26 52.74 46.65 7.75
CA THR A 26 52.41 46.33 9.14
C THR A 26 51.01 45.69 9.23
N PRO A 27 50.89 44.40 9.60
CA PRO A 27 49.60 43.72 9.69
C PRO A 27 48.71 44.36 10.75
N ARG A 28 47.43 44.52 10.40
CA ARG A 28 46.38 45.03 11.29
C ARG A 28 45.55 43.86 11.81
N TYR A 29 45.03 44.00 13.02
CA TYR A 29 44.12 43.04 13.62
C TYR A 29 42.73 43.67 13.67
N GLU A 30 41.77 43.04 13.00
CA GLU A 30 40.38 43.48 13.00
C GLU A 30 39.54 42.50 13.82
N THR A 31 38.74 43.04 14.74
CA THR A 31 37.73 42.26 15.46
C THR A 31 36.42 42.30 14.69
N TYR A 32 35.82 41.15 14.43
CA TYR A 32 34.49 41.04 13.84
C TYR A 32 33.62 40.08 14.63
N SER A 33 32.32 40.34 14.62
CA SER A 33 31.32 39.53 15.33
C SER A 33 30.63 38.58 14.36
N TYR A 34 30.52 37.31 14.73
CA TYR A 34 29.69 36.35 14.03
C TYR A 34 28.76 35.66 15.04
N GLY A 35 27.48 36.01 15.01
CA GLY A 35 26.55 35.64 16.08
C GLY A 35 26.97 36.28 17.41
N TRP A 36 27.15 35.45 18.45
CA TRP A 36 27.48 35.88 19.81
C TRP A 36 28.99 35.84 20.14
N SER A 37 29.84 35.47 19.17
CA SER A 37 31.29 35.37 19.37
C SER A 37 32.05 36.46 18.61
N SER A 38 33.05 37.03 19.28
CA SER A 38 34.00 37.98 18.70
C SER A 38 35.25 37.23 18.24
N HIS A 39 35.66 37.45 17.00
CA HIS A 39 36.83 36.83 16.39
C HIS A 39 37.82 37.91 15.95
N VAL A 40 39.12 37.65 16.09
CA VAL A 40 40.18 38.53 15.61
C VAL A 40 40.78 37.93 14.35
N ARG A 41 40.81 38.72 13.27
CA ARG A 41 41.44 38.35 12.00
C ARG A 41 42.61 39.26 11.69
N THR A 42 43.63 38.71 11.04
CA THR A 42 44.77 39.50 10.53
C THR A 42 44.45 40.03 9.14
N VAL A 43 44.80 41.30 8.88
CA VAL A 43 44.61 41.97 7.59
C VAL A 43 45.92 42.63 7.17
N TYR A 44 46.31 42.40 5.92
CA TYR A 44 47.50 42.99 5.30
C TYR A 44 47.10 44.08 4.32
N GLN A 45 48.00 45.03 4.04
CA GLN A 45 47.78 45.98 2.94
C GLN A 45 47.62 45.23 1.61
N TYR A 46 48.42 44.18 1.39
CA TYR A 46 48.26 43.25 0.28
C TYR A 46 48.21 41.81 0.80
N GLY A 47 47.03 41.19 0.78
CA GLY A 47 46.86 39.81 1.28
C GLY A 47 47.50 38.74 0.40
N LEU A 48 47.90 39.09 -0.83
CA LEU A 48 48.51 38.17 -1.78
C LEU A 48 49.42 38.92 -2.75
N TYR A 49 50.61 38.38 -3.00
CA TYR A 49 51.52 38.88 -4.02
C TYR A 49 51.61 37.88 -5.17
N MET A 50 51.61 38.38 -6.40
CA MET A 50 51.65 37.55 -7.62
C MET A 50 52.83 37.94 -8.50
N ARG A 51 53.41 36.94 -9.16
CA ARG A 51 54.36 37.11 -10.25
C ARG A 51 54.00 36.14 -11.38
N CYS A 52 53.88 36.63 -12.60
CA CYS A 52 53.59 35.79 -13.75
C CYS A 52 54.69 35.83 -14.80
N GLN A 53 54.77 34.78 -15.61
CA GLN A 53 55.58 34.72 -16.80
C GLN A 53 55.03 33.70 -17.79
N THR A 54 55.09 33.99 -19.08
CA THR A 54 54.86 33.00 -20.13
C THR A 54 56.13 32.17 -20.36
N LEU A 55 56.06 30.87 -20.15
CA LEU A 55 57.17 29.92 -20.28
C LEU A 55 56.73 28.73 -21.13
N SER A 56 57.44 28.46 -22.22
CA SER A 56 57.17 27.30 -23.10
C SER A 56 55.69 27.15 -23.49
N GLY A 57 55.01 28.26 -23.81
CA GLY A 57 53.59 28.27 -24.19
C GLY A 57 52.58 28.19 -23.03
N PHE A 58 53.04 28.20 -21.77
CA PHE A 58 52.18 28.24 -20.58
C PHE A 58 52.29 29.60 -19.89
N LEU A 59 51.16 30.15 -19.43
CA LEU A 59 51.17 31.22 -18.44
C LEU A 59 51.38 30.61 -17.07
N LYS A 60 52.56 30.83 -16.48
CA LYS A 60 52.90 30.43 -15.11
C LYS A 60 52.68 31.62 -14.18
N VAL A 61 51.90 31.44 -13.12
CA VAL A 61 51.63 32.45 -12.09
C VAL A 61 52.02 31.88 -10.73
N ALA A 62 52.92 32.56 -10.03
CA ALA A 62 53.38 32.23 -8.70
C ALA A 62 52.71 33.14 -7.67
N PHE A 63 52.18 32.55 -6.60
CA PHE A 63 51.47 33.22 -5.52
C PHE A 63 52.30 33.18 -4.24
N PHE A 64 52.51 34.34 -3.63
CA PHE A 64 53.32 34.49 -2.43
C PHE A 64 52.47 35.08 -1.30
N LEU A 65 52.66 34.51 -0.12
CA LEU A 65 51.93 34.87 1.07
C LEU A 65 52.74 35.89 1.90
N PRO A 66 52.14 37.01 2.33
CA PRO A 66 52.83 38.10 3.01
C PRO A 66 53.49 37.67 4.34
N ASP A 67 52.81 36.84 5.14
CA ASP A 67 53.33 36.29 6.40
C ASP A 67 54.69 35.60 6.22
N ARG A 68 54.84 34.78 5.18
CA ARG A 68 56.07 34.06 4.86
C ARG A 68 57.13 34.96 4.28
N MET A 69 56.73 35.91 3.43
CA MET A 69 57.65 36.88 2.85
C MET A 69 58.30 37.77 3.91
N ARG A 70 57.54 38.14 4.94
CA ARG A 70 58.03 38.90 6.11
C ARG A 70 59.07 38.13 6.92
N LEU A 71 58.98 36.81 6.95
CA LEU A 71 59.96 35.91 7.57
C LEU A 71 61.15 35.60 6.64
N GLY A 72 61.29 36.29 5.50
CA GLY A 72 62.38 36.09 4.53
C GLY A 72 62.09 35.01 3.49
N GLY A 73 60.92 34.35 3.52
CA GLY A 73 60.53 33.33 2.55
C GLY A 73 60.24 33.92 1.17
N ASN A 74 61.00 33.51 0.15
CA ASN A 74 60.86 34.03 -1.22
C ASN A 74 60.29 33.03 -2.24
N LEU A 75 59.85 31.86 -1.78
CA LEU A 75 59.24 30.82 -2.61
C LEU A 75 57.71 30.97 -2.63
N PRO A 76 57.06 30.61 -3.75
CA PRO A 76 55.61 30.68 -3.84
C PRO A 76 54.94 29.59 -2.99
N ALA A 77 53.75 29.90 -2.46
CA ALA A 77 52.86 28.92 -1.83
C ALA A 77 52.16 28.06 -2.89
N TYR A 78 51.74 28.69 -4.00
CA TYR A 78 51.11 28.02 -5.12
C TYR A 78 51.72 28.47 -6.45
N GLU A 79 51.83 27.57 -7.40
CA GLU A 79 52.18 27.86 -8.79
C GLU A 79 51.05 27.38 -9.73
N LEU A 80 50.35 28.31 -10.36
CA LEU A 80 49.31 28.03 -11.34
C LEU A 80 49.91 28.04 -12.75
N PHE A 81 49.59 27.01 -13.51
CA PHE A 81 49.97 26.86 -14.91
C PHE A 81 48.70 26.87 -15.76
N ILE A 82 48.65 27.72 -16.79
CA ILE A 82 47.52 27.81 -17.71
C ILE A 82 47.99 27.62 -19.16
N CYS A 83 47.39 26.65 -19.84
CA CYS A 83 47.51 26.49 -21.28
C CYS A 83 46.26 27.03 -21.97
N ARG A 84 46.36 28.17 -22.64
CA ARG A 84 45.20 28.76 -23.33
C ARG A 84 44.73 27.89 -24.50
N GLN A 85 45.66 27.26 -25.23
CA GLN A 85 45.34 26.44 -26.41
C GLN A 85 44.47 25.24 -26.07
N THR A 86 44.76 24.55 -24.95
CA THR A 86 43.98 23.39 -24.52
C THR A 86 42.83 23.75 -23.58
N GLY A 87 42.78 24.99 -23.08
CA GLY A 87 41.79 25.39 -22.08
C GLY A 87 42.03 24.75 -20.71
N GLU A 88 43.23 24.23 -20.45
CA GLU A 88 43.57 23.52 -19.22
C GLU A 88 44.33 24.42 -18.25
N PHE A 89 44.10 24.19 -16.96
CA PHE A 89 44.92 24.75 -15.91
C PHE A 89 45.23 23.72 -14.83
N LEU A 90 46.37 23.91 -14.17
CA LEU A 90 46.82 23.05 -13.08
C LEU A 90 47.57 23.87 -12.05
N THR A 91 47.28 23.67 -10.78
CA THR A 91 47.95 24.35 -9.67
C THR A 91 48.86 23.38 -8.97
N TYR A 92 50.07 23.80 -8.63
CA TYR A 92 51.00 23.07 -7.79
C TYR A 92 51.06 23.72 -6.41
N ASP A 93 50.69 22.96 -5.39
CA ASP A 93 50.83 23.32 -3.98
C ASP A 93 52.23 22.97 -3.51
N ARG A 94 53.02 24.02 -3.24
CA ARG A 94 54.42 23.89 -2.81
C ARG A 94 54.56 23.45 -1.36
N ASN A 95 53.51 23.61 -0.55
CA ASN A 95 53.53 23.24 0.86
C ASN A 95 53.32 21.74 1.03
N ARG A 96 52.41 21.20 0.23
CA ARG A 96 52.02 19.78 0.29
C ARG A 96 52.68 18.91 -0.79
N ASP A 97 53.55 19.51 -1.62
CA ASP A 97 54.12 18.88 -2.82
C ASP A 97 53.06 18.15 -3.68
N LYS A 98 51.92 18.83 -3.92
CA LYS A 98 50.75 18.20 -4.55
C LYS A 98 50.24 19.00 -5.75
N TRP A 99 49.81 18.27 -6.78
CA TRP A 99 49.10 18.84 -7.92
C TRP A 99 47.59 18.90 -7.65
N LEU A 100 47.01 20.07 -7.92
CA LEU A 100 45.61 20.39 -7.72
C LEU A 100 44.97 20.83 -9.05
N THR A 101 43.73 20.41 -9.25
CA THR A 101 42.86 20.88 -10.34
C THR A 101 41.87 21.96 -9.87
N ALA A 102 41.90 22.32 -8.59
CA ALA A 102 41.01 23.31 -8.02
C ALA A 102 41.18 24.70 -8.67
N LYS A 103 40.06 25.41 -8.82
CA LYS A 103 40.05 26.84 -9.14
C LYS A 103 40.69 27.62 -7.99
N LEU A 104 41.13 28.85 -8.25
CA LEU A 104 41.79 29.69 -7.25
C LEU A 104 40.93 29.95 -6.01
N ASP A 105 39.61 30.08 -6.14
CA ASP A 105 38.67 30.32 -5.03
C ASP A 105 38.50 29.11 -4.11
N LEU A 106 38.95 27.93 -4.54
CA LEU A 106 38.84 26.67 -3.81
C LEU A 106 40.21 26.14 -3.34
N LEU A 107 41.26 26.96 -3.43
CA LEU A 107 42.53 26.64 -2.79
C LEU A 107 42.46 26.95 -1.30
N ASP A 108 43.30 26.26 -0.55
CA ASP A 108 43.42 26.40 0.89
C ASP A 108 44.24 27.66 1.21
N TRP A 109 43.60 28.82 1.07
CA TRP A 109 44.18 30.11 1.36
C TRP A 109 44.05 30.43 2.85
N PRO A 110 45.07 31.03 3.47
CA PRO A 110 44.90 31.67 4.77
C PRO A 110 43.78 32.73 4.71
N ASP A 111 43.00 32.85 5.79
CA ASP A 111 41.84 33.74 5.86
C ASP A 111 42.14 35.17 5.39
N TYR A 112 43.35 35.66 5.70
CA TYR A 112 43.77 37.02 5.35
C TYR A 112 43.82 37.29 3.83
N VAL A 113 43.91 36.26 2.98
CA VAL A 113 43.91 36.40 1.51
C VAL A 113 42.53 36.83 1.00
N GLY A 114 41.48 36.37 1.69
CA GLY A 114 40.10 36.76 1.43
C GLY A 114 39.74 38.10 2.06
N THR A 115 40.21 38.34 3.29
CA THR A 115 39.82 39.53 4.07
C THR A 115 40.61 40.78 3.70
N SER A 116 41.85 40.64 3.19
CA SER A 116 42.62 41.79 2.71
C SER A 116 42.15 42.23 1.33
N GLU A 117 41.76 43.50 1.19
CA GLU A 117 41.13 44.04 -0.01
C GLU A 117 42.02 43.97 -1.26
N LYS A 118 43.34 44.18 -1.12
CA LYS A 118 44.25 44.33 -2.27
C LYS A 118 45.10 43.08 -2.47
N LYS A 119 45.32 42.74 -3.75
CA LYS A 119 46.23 41.70 -4.21
C LYS A 119 47.24 42.32 -5.17
N TRP A 120 48.52 42.20 -4.87
CA TRP A 120 49.57 42.90 -5.61
C TRP A 120 50.07 42.10 -6.82
N ILE A 121 50.21 42.79 -7.94
CA ILE A 121 50.96 42.36 -9.13
C ILE A 121 51.52 43.61 -9.82
N ASN A 122 52.67 43.51 -10.49
CA ASN A 122 53.19 44.64 -11.27
C ASN A 122 52.32 44.91 -12.51
N PRO A 123 52.31 46.15 -13.06
CA PRO A 123 51.49 46.51 -14.23
C PRO A 123 51.74 45.62 -15.45
N GLU A 124 52.99 45.27 -15.74
CA GLU A 124 53.33 44.35 -16.84
C GLU A 124 52.72 42.96 -16.64
N GLY A 125 52.79 42.42 -15.42
CA GLY A 125 52.21 41.12 -15.09
C GLY A 125 50.68 41.15 -15.16
N TYR A 126 50.07 42.24 -14.72
CA TYR A 126 48.63 42.49 -14.87
C TYR A 126 48.23 42.44 -16.36
N SER A 127 48.90 43.22 -17.21
CA SER A 127 48.65 43.25 -18.65
C SER A 127 48.94 41.92 -19.33
N THR A 128 49.98 41.20 -18.91
CA THR A 128 50.34 39.87 -19.43
C THR A 128 49.19 38.88 -19.20
N ILE A 129 48.66 38.80 -17.98
CA ILE A 129 47.53 37.91 -17.66
C ILE A 129 46.31 38.28 -18.49
N LYS A 130 45.96 39.58 -18.53
CA LYS A 130 44.80 40.09 -19.27
C LYS A 130 44.86 39.71 -20.75
N THR A 131 45.98 40.01 -21.42
CA THR A 131 46.18 39.76 -22.85
C THR A 131 46.30 38.27 -23.16
N TYR A 132 47.08 37.52 -22.36
CA TYR A 132 47.28 36.10 -22.60
C TYR A 132 45.96 35.33 -22.49
N LEU A 133 45.12 35.62 -21.48
CA LEU A 133 43.85 34.91 -21.27
C LEU A 133 42.67 35.50 -22.06
N GLY A 134 42.80 36.72 -22.58
CA GLY A 134 41.73 37.40 -23.32
C GLY A 134 40.51 37.72 -22.45
N VAL A 135 40.75 38.13 -21.20
CA VAL A 135 39.73 38.43 -20.18
C VAL A 135 39.65 39.93 -19.89
N LYS A 136 38.67 40.37 -19.09
CA LYS A 136 38.44 41.80 -18.84
C LYS A 136 39.52 42.38 -17.92
N HIS A 137 39.92 41.64 -16.89
CA HIS A 137 40.87 42.07 -15.87
C HIS A 137 42.18 41.26 -15.88
N GLY A 138 43.27 41.86 -15.42
CA GLY A 138 44.52 41.15 -15.12
C GLY A 138 44.59 40.64 -13.67
N GLY A 139 45.74 40.11 -13.28
CA GLY A 139 45.98 39.66 -11.90
C GLY A 139 45.04 38.54 -11.44
N PHE A 140 44.68 38.52 -10.15
CA PHE A 140 43.87 37.46 -9.54
C PHE A 140 42.47 37.35 -10.17
N SER A 141 41.79 38.48 -10.38
CA SER A 141 40.43 38.52 -10.96
C SER A 141 40.41 37.96 -12.38
N GLY A 142 41.40 38.29 -13.21
CA GLY A 142 41.52 37.74 -14.56
C GLY A 142 41.72 36.23 -14.60
N LEU A 143 42.54 35.70 -13.67
CA LEU A 143 42.75 34.26 -13.53
C LEU A 143 41.45 33.56 -13.10
N MET A 144 40.71 34.16 -12.16
CA MET A 144 39.43 33.63 -11.71
C MET A 144 38.37 33.61 -12.82
N GLU A 145 38.23 34.73 -13.56
CA GLU A 145 37.34 34.84 -14.72
C GLU A 145 37.59 33.72 -15.72
N TYR A 146 38.86 33.48 -16.04
CA TYR A 146 39.26 32.43 -16.96
C TYR A 146 38.92 31.03 -16.42
N GLN A 147 39.30 30.72 -15.18
CA GLN A 147 39.03 29.41 -14.58
C GLN A 147 37.53 29.12 -14.45
N LEU A 148 36.72 30.12 -14.07
CA LEU A 148 35.26 30.00 -14.02
C LEU A 148 34.68 29.72 -15.40
N LYS A 149 35.13 30.45 -16.43
CA LYS A 149 34.72 30.21 -17.82
C LYS A 149 35.06 28.80 -18.29
N VAL A 150 36.30 28.35 -18.05
CA VAL A 150 36.74 26.99 -18.41
C VAL A 150 35.84 25.94 -17.74
N ARG A 151 35.58 26.07 -16.42
CA ARG A 151 34.71 25.11 -15.71
C ARG A 151 33.26 25.16 -16.19
N ALA A 152 32.72 26.33 -16.52
CA ALA A 152 31.40 26.46 -17.10
C ALA A 152 31.31 25.76 -18.46
N ASP A 153 32.32 25.91 -19.32
CA ASP A 153 32.37 25.28 -20.63
C ASP A 153 32.56 23.75 -20.54
N GLU A 154 33.37 23.26 -19.59
CA GLU A 154 33.48 21.83 -19.29
C GLU A 154 32.15 21.24 -18.80
N LEU A 155 31.44 21.95 -17.93
CA LEU A 155 30.14 21.54 -17.43
C LEU A 155 29.11 21.45 -18.58
N LYS A 156 29.07 22.47 -19.46
CA LYS A 156 28.25 22.44 -20.68
C LYS A 156 28.57 21.24 -21.57
N ARG A 157 29.86 20.94 -21.80
CA ARG A 157 30.27 19.76 -22.58
C ARG A 157 29.86 18.45 -21.91
N ARG A 158 29.94 18.36 -20.59
CA ARG A 158 29.48 17.17 -19.84
C ARG A 158 27.98 16.97 -19.99
N HIS A 159 27.20 18.05 -19.86
CA HIS A 159 25.76 18.00 -20.06
C HIS A 159 25.42 17.58 -21.50
N LYS A 160 26.09 18.14 -22.51
CA LYS A 160 25.93 17.70 -23.91
C LYS A 160 26.18 16.21 -24.12
N ARG A 161 27.21 15.64 -23.49
CA ARG A 161 27.45 14.18 -23.57
C ARG A 161 26.30 13.34 -23.00
N GLU A 162 25.57 13.86 -22.02
CA GLU A 162 24.38 13.21 -21.48
C GLU A 162 23.17 13.45 -22.39
N THR A 163 22.99 14.67 -22.90
CA THR A 163 21.77 15.09 -23.58
C THR A 163 21.75 14.82 -25.08
N ASP A 164 22.89 14.89 -25.77
CA ASP A 164 22.97 14.69 -27.23
C ASP A 164 22.47 13.29 -27.64
N PRO A 165 22.75 12.19 -26.90
CA PRO A 165 22.14 10.89 -27.17
C PRO A 165 20.61 10.89 -27.01
N TRP A 166 20.06 11.67 -26.08
CA TRP A 166 18.61 11.78 -25.88
C TRP A 166 17.95 12.53 -27.05
N ASP A 167 18.57 13.61 -27.50
CA ASP A 167 18.07 14.40 -28.64
C ASP A 167 18.11 13.59 -29.93
N LEU A 168 19.19 12.82 -30.14
CA LEU A 168 19.31 11.91 -31.28
C LEU A 168 18.22 10.83 -31.24
N ASP A 169 18.00 10.19 -30.09
CA ASP A 169 16.97 9.16 -29.95
C ASP A 169 15.56 9.72 -30.16
N LEU A 170 15.28 10.93 -29.66
CA LEU A 170 13.97 11.56 -29.78
C LEU A 170 13.70 12.21 -31.14
N ALA A 171 14.70 12.32 -32.02
CA ALA A 171 14.54 12.79 -33.40
C ALA A 171 13.55 11.92 -34.21
N GLN A 172 13.37 10.65 -33.83
CA GLN A 172 12.40 9.73 -34.43
C GLN A 172 10.93 10.02 -34.04
N THR A 173 10.67 11.03 -33.19
CA THR A 173 9.32 11.34 -32.71
C THR A 173 8.47 11.88 -33.86
N PRO A 174 7.36 11.22 -34.24
CA PRO A 174 6.52 11.70 -35.33
C PRO A 174 5.74 12.97 -34.97
N ASP A 175 5.35 13.74 -35.99
CA ASP A 175 4.44 14.88 -35.83
C ASP A 175 3.08 14.46 -35.27
N LEU A 176 2.41 15.40 -34.60
CA LEU A 176 1.05 15.19 -34.11
C LEU A 176 0.06 15.05 -35.28
N PRO A 177 -0.98 14.21 -35.15
CA PRO A 177 -2.05 14.13 -36.14
C PRO A 177 -2.68 15.50 -36.44
N LYS A 178 -3.04 15.76 -37.70
CA LYS A 178 -3.62 17.06 -38.12
C LYS A 178 -4.87 17.48 -37.33
N ASP A 179 -5.65 16.51 -36.85
CA ASP A 179 -6.85 16.74 -36.06
C ASP A 179 -6.64 16.59 -34.54
N TRP A 180 -5.38 16.50 -34.08
CA TRP A 180 -5.03 16.29 -32.67
C TRP A 180 -5.73 17.28 -31.75
N MET A 181 -5.62 18.59 -32.03
CA MET A 181 -6.24 19.63 -31.20
C MET A 181 -7.78 19.50 -31.15
N ARG A 182 -8.41 19.12 -32.27
CA ARG A 182 -9.85 18.86 -32.29
C ARG A 182 -10.20 17.63 -31.44
N TRP A 183 -9.39 16.58 -31.51
CA TRP A 183 -9.57 15.37 -30.72
C TRP A 183 -9.37 15.62 -29.23
N VAL A 184 -8.33 16.38 -28.82
CA VAL A 184 -8.10 16.81 -27.43
C VAL A 184 -9.35 17.52 -26.89
N ARG A 185 -9.89 18.50 -27.63
CA ARG A 185 -11.06 19.28 -27.23
C ARG A 185 -12.37 18.50 -27.11
N LYS A 186 -12.54 17.45 -27.93
CA LYS A 186 -13.83 16.73 -28.05
C LYS A 186 -13.84 15.37 -27.39
N VAL A 187 -12.68 14.74 -27.28
CA VAL A 187 -12.54 13.37 -26.80
C VAL A 187 -11.60 13.34 -25.63
N GLY A 188 -10.39 13.91 -25.76
CA GLY A 188 -9.34 13.84 -24.73
C GLY A 188 -9.72 14.51 -23.42
N ILE A 189 -10.42 15.65 -23.46
CA ILE A 189 -10.99 16.34 -22.29
C ILE A 189 -12.50 16.03 -22.26
N PRO A 190 -12.95 15.08 -21.41
CA PRO A 190 -14.32 14.58 -21.43
C PRO A 190 -15.34 15.56 -20.82
N GLU A 191 -14.91 16.52 -20.00
CA GLU A 191 -15.83 17.43 -19.32
C GLU A 191 -16.47 18.43 -20.30
N ASN A 192 -17.78 18.30 -20.43
CA ASN A 192 -18.60 19.16 -21.27
C ASN A 192 -19.74 19.78 -20.47
N TYR A 193 -20.21 20.94 -20.92
CA TYR A 193 -21.17 21.75 -20.19
C TYR A 193 -22.35 22.17 -21.06
N ILE A 194 -23.47 22.44 -20.40
CA ILE A 194 -24.53 23.27 -20.99
C ILE A 194 -24.65 24.54 -20.17
N TYR A 195 -24.33 25.67 -20.79
CA TYR A 195 -24.50 26.99 -20.19
C TYR A 195 -25.92 27.50 -20.41
N TYR A 196 -26.57 28.01 -19.37
CA TYR A 196 -27.93 28.53 -19.45
C TYR A 196 -28.10 29.80 -18.59
N GLU A 197 -28.96 30.71 -19.03
CA GLU A 197 -29.29 31.92 -18.29
C GLU A 197 -30.47 31.67 -17.37
N TYR A 198 -30.40 32.03 -16.09
CA TYR A 198 -31.51 31.79 -15.17
C TYR A 198 -32.62 32.83 -15.37
N THR A 199 -33.86 32.38 -15.57
CA THR A 199 -35.06 33.23 -15.58
C THR A 199 -36.11 32.69 -14.62
N ARG A 200 -36.87 33.57 -13.95
CA ARG A 200 -37.95 33.18 -13.01
C ARG A 200 -39.06 32.37 -13.67
N LYS A 201 -39.26 32.49 -14.99
CA LYS A 201 -40.24 31.74 -15.79
C LYS A 201 -39.70 30.40 -16.35
N GLY A 202 -38.44 30.06 -16.05
CA GLY A 202 -37.76 28.89 -16.58
C GLY A 202 -37.02 29.19 -17.89
N THR A 203 -35.79 28.69 -18.00
CA THR A 203 -34.97 28.83 -19.20
C THR A 203 -35.32 27.73 -20.20
N GLY A 204 -35.71 28.11 -21.42
CA GLY A 204 -36.04 27.15 -22.48
C GLY A 204 -34.85 26.70 -23.32
N THR A 205 -33.72 27.42 -23.28
CA THR A 205 -32.54 27.16 -24.12
C THR A 205 -31.23 27.24 -23.33
N GLY A 206 -30.19 26.60 -23.85
CA GLY A 206 -28.83 26.66 -23.33
C GLY A 206 -27.81 26.40 -24.43
N TYR A 207 -26.54 26.69 -24.20
CA TYR A 207 -25.45 26.44 -25.13
C TYR A 207 -24.66 25.21 -24.72
N CYS A 208 -24.58 24.20 -25.59
CA CYS A 208 -23.82 22.98 -25.33
C CYS A 208 -22.38 23.12 -25.86
N THR A 209 -21.39 22.94 -24.99
CA THR A 209 -19.97 23.07 -25.35
C THR A 209 -19.46 21.91 -26.22
N TYR A 210 -20.16 20.77 -26.22
CA TYR A 210 -19.78 19.61 -27.04
C TYR A 210 -20.20 19.78 -28.50
N CYS A 211 -21.49 19.98 -28.78
CA CYS A 211 -21.99 20.16 -30.15
C CYS A 211 -21.92 21.61 -30.64
N GLU A 212 -21.51 22.55 -29.76
CA GLU A 212 -21.30 23.97 -30.04
C GLU A 212 -22.55 24.67 -30.58
N LYS A 213 -23.73 24.21 -30.16
CA LYS A 213 -25.04 24.71 -30.59
C LYS A 213 -25.88 25.16 -29.40
N VAL A 214 -26.81 26.08 -29.68
CA VAL A 214 -27.93 26.35 -28.78
C VAL A 214 -28.88 25.16 -28.84
N VAL A 215 -29.25 24.63 -27.67
CA VAL A 215 -30.06 23.43 -27.50
C VAL A 215 -31.22 23.73 -26.54
N PRO A 216 -32.38 23.06 -26.70
CA PRO A 216 -33.45 23.20 -25.73
C PRO A 216 -33.02 22.63 -24.38
N VAL A 217 -33.48 23.21 -23.28
CA VAL A 217 -33.25 22.68 -21.92
C VAL A 217 -34.55 22.71 -21.14
N LYS A 218 -34.80 21.67 -20.33
CA LYS A 218 -35.97 21.58 -19.45
C LYS A 218 -35.49 21.55 -18.01
N THR A 219 -35.93 22.52 -17.22
CA THR A 219 -35.64 22.63 -15.78
C THR A 219 -34.15 22.42 -15.40
N PRO A 220 -33.20 23.12 -16.05
CA PRO A 220 -31.77 22.97 -15.75
C PRO A 220 -31.44 23.42 -14.32
N ARG A 221 -30.57 22.66 -13.63
CA ARG A 221 -30.06 22.99 -12.29
C ARG A 221 -28.54 23.10 -12.32
N HIS A 222 -27.99 24.16 -11.75
CA HIS A 222 -26.56 24.40 -11.70
C HIS A 222 -25.82 23.22 -11.05
N ASN A 223 -24.71 22.78 -11.67
CA ASN A 223 -23.89 21.62 -11.32
C ASN A 223 -24.59 20.25 -11.40
N LYS A 224 -25.83 20.18 -11.90
CA LYS A 224 -26.48 18.89 -12.15
C LYS A 224 -25.89 18.24 -13.41
N LYS A 225 -25.57 16.95 -13.34
CA LYS A 225 -25.23 16.14 -14.52
C LYS A 225 -26.48 15.87 -15.37
N GLY A 226 -26.29 15.74 -16.67
CA GLY A 226 -27.36 15.41 -17.60
C GLY A 226 -26.81 15.00 -18.96
N ARG A 227 -27.70 14.91 -19.94
CA ARG A 227 -27.33 14.68 -21.34
C ARG A 227 -27.87 15.80 -22.20
N CYS A 228 -27.10 16.20 -23.20
CA CYS A 228 -27.57 17.14 -24.20
C CYS A 228 -28.74 16.53 -24.98
N PRO A 229 -29.89 17.22 -25.16
CA PRO A 229 -31.01 16.65 -25.92
C PRO A 229 -30.71 16.52 -27.41
N CYS A 230 -29.78 17.31 -27.95
CA CYS A 230 -29.40 17.26 -29.37
C CYS A 230 -28.33 16.20 -29.65
N CYS A 231 -27.19 16.25 -28.96
CA CYS A 231 -26.06 15.34 -29.24
C CYS A 231 -25.97 14.14 -28.28
N ARG A 232 -26.84 14.08 -27.26
CA ARG A 232 -26.88 13.02 -26.23
C ARG A 232 -25.62 12.85 -25.38
N HIS A 233 -24.61 13.68 -25.59
CA HIS A 233 -23.37 13.66 -24.83
C HIS A 233 -23.63 14.00 -23.35
N GLU A 234 -22.88 13.36 -22.44
CA GLU A 234 -22.94 13.66 -21.02
C GLU A 234 -22.37 15.07 -20.77
N ILE A 235 -23.08 15.84 -19.97
CA ILE A 235 -22.75 17.24 -19.68
C ILE A 235 -23.06 17.58 -18.23
N THR A 236 -22.48 18.69 -17.76
CA THR A 236 -22.88 19.34 -16.51
C THR A 236 -23.52 20.70 -16.79
N PHE A 237 -24.69 20.97 -16.22
CA PHE A 237 -25.38 22.25 -16.39
C PHE A 237 -24.68 23.37 -15.60
N LYS A 238 -24.44 24.52 -16.24
CA LYS A 238 -23.79 25.69 -15.65
C LYS A 238 -24.65 26.94 -15.87
N SER A 239 -25.24 27.46 -14.80
CA SER A 239 -25.90 28.77 -14.86
C SER A 239 -24.88 29.89 -15.09
N VAL A 240 -25.05 30.70 -16.13
CA VAL A 240 -24.10 31.77 -16.51
C VAL A 240 -23.80 32.74 -15.36
N GLY A 241 -24.84 33.18 -14.63
CA GLY A 241 -24.68 34.11 -13.50
C GLY A 241 -23.97 33.53 -12.27
N ARG A 242 -23.95 32.19 -12.10
CA ARG A 242 -23.33 31.51 -10.94
C ARG A 242 -22.00 30.83 -11.26
N ALA A 243 -21.76 30.47 -12.52
CA ALA A 243 -20.64 29.60 -12.90
C ALA A 243 -19.26 30.24 -12.76
N GLY A 244 -19.15 31.57 -12.86
CA GLY A 244 -17.86 32.24 -12.87
C GLY A 244 -16.96 31.70 -13.98
N THR A 245 -15.67 31.54 -13.67
CA THR A 245 -14.72 30.80 -14.53
C THR A 245 -14.79 29.31 -14.18
N VAL A 246 -15.01 28.46 -15.19
CA VAL A 246 -15.06 27.00 -15.03
C VAL A 246 -13.79 26.40 -15.62
N ARG A 247 -13.07 25.61 -14.83
CA ARG A 247 -11.90 24.83 -15.27
C ARG A 247 -12.24 23.35 -15.23
N THR A 248 -11.79 22.60 -16.23
CA THR A 248 -11.82 21.14 -16.18
C THR A 248 -10.72 20.62 -15.25
N GLY A 249 -10.73 19.32 -14.94
CA GLY A 249 -9.56 18.67 -14.37
C GLY A 249 -8.41 18.60 -15.38
N ASP A 250 -7.24 18.21 -14.87
CA ASP A 250 -6.15 17.73 -15.71
C ASP A 250 -6.49 16.32 -16.19
N ASN A 251 -6.55 16.14 -17.51
CA ASN A 251 -6.91 14.88 -18.14
C ASN A 251 -5.69 14.27 -18.85
N PHE A 252 -5.44 12.99 -18.59
CA PHE A 252 -4.42 12.22 -19.30
C PHE A 252 -4.93 11.78 -20.67
N MET A 253 -4.05 11.87 -21.67
CA MET A 253 -4.33 11.50 -23.05
C MET A 253 -3.12 10.82 -23.65
N TYR A 254 -3.36 9.80 -24.45
CA TYR A 254 -2.30 9.00 -25.05
C TYR A 254 -2.37 8.98 -26.57
N LEU A 255 -1.19 9.03 -27.19
CA LEU A 255 -1.01 8.89 -28.62
C LEU A 255 0.04 7.82 -28.88
N LEU A 256 -0.34 6.76 -29.58
CA LEU A 256 0.58 5.72 -30.03
C LEU A 256 0.91 5.97 -31.50
N GLN A 257 2.19 6.02 -31.85
CA GLN A 257 2.67 6.24 -33.22
C GLN A 257 3.86 5.34 -33.53
N ARG A 258 3.96 4.88 -34.79
CA ARG A 258 5.15 4.15 -35.28
C ARG A 258 6.36 5.08 -35.29
N CYS A 259 7.50 4.58 -34.86
CA CYS A 259 8.80 5.23 -34.94
C CYS A 259 9.84 4.24 -35.51
N GLU A 260 11.10 4.66 -35.68
CA GLU A 260 12.12 3.83 -36.34
C GLU A 260 12.33 2.48 -35.63
N ASP A 261 12.41 2.51 -34.30
CA ASP A 261 12.63 1.31 -33.47
C ASP A 261 11.40 0.42 -33.30
N GLY A 262 10.20 0.94 -33.57
CA GLY A 262 8.94 0.25 -33.35
C GLY A 262 7.79 1.23 -33.17
N PHE A 263 7.38 1.49 -31.94
CA PHE A 263 6.36 2.50 -31.66
C PHE A 263 6.64 3.29 -30.38
N MET A 264 6.07 4.48 -30.33
CA MET A 264 6.14 5.40 -29.21
C MET A 264 4.77 5.56 -28.56
N VAL A 265 4.72 5.42 -27.24
CA VAL A 265 3.60 5.85 -26.39
C VAL A 265 3.92 7.26 -25.92
N ARG A 266 3.09 8.22 -26.30
CA ARG A 266 3.20 9.63 -25.91
C ARG A 266 2.08 9.99 -24.96
N GLU A 267 2.43 10.48 -23.78
CA GLU A 267 1.48 10.92 -22.76
C GLU A 267 1.36 12.45 -22.77
N PHE A 268 0.13 12.92 -22.73
CA PHE A 268 -0.22 14.32 -22.64
C PHE A 268 -1.11 14.56 -21.44
N VAL A 269 -0.94 15.74 -20.84
CA VAL A 269 -1.87 16.26 -19.83
C VAL A 269 -2.48 17.53 -20.39
N GLY A 270 -3.80 17.64 -20.35
CA GLY A 270 -4.50 18.82 -20.84
C GLY A 270 -5.76 19.16 -20.07
N SER A 271 -6.14 20.43 -20.16
CA SER A 271 -7.31 20.98 -19.49
C SER A 271 -7.95 22.11 -20.30
N GLY A 272 -9.20 22.41 -19.97
CA GLY A 272 -9.99 23.47 -20.56
C GLY A 272 -10.38 24.53 -19.54
N CYS A 273 -10.39 25.79 -19.97
CA CYS A 273 -10.79 26.95 -19.18
C CYS A 273 -11.89 27.72 -19.91
N TYR A 274 -13.05 27.84 -19.28
CA TYR A 274 -14.20 28.61 -19.74
C TYR A 274 -14.28 29.87 -18.88
N ARG A 275 -13.76 30.99 -19.39
CA ARG A 275 -13.76 32.27 -18.67
C ARG A 275 -15.18 32.78 -18.45
N LYS A 276 -15.37 33.55 -17.38
CA LYS A 276 -16.66 34.16 -17.04
C LYS A 276 -17.17 35.00 -18.22
N GLY A 277 -18.34 34.64 -18.76
CA GLY A 277 -18.96 35.33 -19.90
C GLY A 277 -18.49 34.87 -21.28
N GLU A 278 -17.40 34.10 -21.38
CA GLU A 278 -16.78 33.67 -22.65
C GLU A 278 -16.90 32.15 -22.87
N TYR A 279 -17.93 31.52 -22.30
CA TYR A 279 -18.13 30.06 -22.35
C TYR A 279 -18.35 29.47 -23.76
N LYS A 280 -18.52 30.32 -24.79
CA LYS A 280 -18.56 29.92 -26.20
C LYS A 280 -17.15 29.82 -26.83
N ASN A 281 -16.15 30.47 -26.23
CA ASN A 281 -14.76 30.53 -26.69
C ASN A 281 -13.81 30.01 -25.59
N PRO A 282 -13.90 28.72 -25.21
CA PRO A 282 -12.99 28.15 -24.22
C PRO A 282 -11.53 28.12 -24.66
N GLU A 283 -10.64 28.33 -23.70
CA GLU A 283 -9.20 28.13 -23.84
C GLU A 283 -8.86 26.68 -23.50
N TYR A 284 -8.06 26.02 -24.34
CA TYR A 284 -7.59 24.66 -24.06
C TYR A 284 -6.07 24.65 -24.10
N SER A 285 -5.46 23.99 -23.13
CA SER A 285 -4.03 23.75 -23.08
C SER A 285 -3.75 22.26 -22.97
N TYR A 286 -2.64 21.84 -23.55
CA TYR A 286 -2.09 20.52 -23.34
C TYR A 286 -0.57 20.61 -23.39
N ARG A 287 0.10 19.70 -22.68
CA ARG A 287 1.55 19.52 -22.75
C ARG A 287 1.85 18.04 -22.88
N GLU A 288 2.86 17.71 -23.66
CA GLU A 288 3.42 16.37 -23.69
C GLU A 288 4.29 16.20 -22.44
N ALA A 289 3.99 15.20 -21.61
CA ALA A 289 4.67 14.97 -20.35
C ALA A 289 5.70 13.84 -20.45
N ARG A 290 5.41 12.82 -21.29
CA ARG A 290 6.18 11.59 -21.33
C ARG A 290 6.21 10.95 -22.71
N ARG A 291 7.33 10.30 -23.04
CA ARG A 291 7.53 9.46 -24.22
C ARG A 291 8.14 8.13 -23.78
N ALA A 292 7.54 7.02 -24.19
CA ALA A 292 8.10 5.68 -24.01
C ALA A 292 8.21 4.99 -25.36
N ILE A 293 9.39 4.46 -25.66
CA ILE A 293 9.72 3.80 -26.93
C ILE A 293 9.74 2.29 -26.71
N TYR A 294 9.10 1.58 -27.62
CA TYR A 294 8.95 0.13 -27.63
C TYR A 294 9.43 -0.44 -28.96
N ASP A 295 9.98 -1.65 -28.92
CA ASP A 295 10.34 -2.38 -30.12
C ASP A 295 9.08 -2.84 -30.89
N ARG A 296 9.28 -3.44 -32.07
CA ARG A 296 8.19 -3.98 -32.90
C ARG A 296 7.42 -5.15 -32.26
N ASN A 297 7.92 -5.71 -31.15
CA ASN A 297 7.29 -6.81 -30.41
C ASN A 297 6.57 -6.32 -29.14
N GLY A 298 6.63 -5.02 -28.82
CA GLY A 298 6.03 -4.48 -27.60
C GLY A 298 6.93 -4.55 -26.37
N HIS A 299 8.23 -4.80 -26.52
CA HIS A 299 9.18 -4.72 -25.42
C HIS A 299 9.62 -3.29 -25.18
N SER A 300 9.63 -2.90 -23.91
CA SER A 300 10.09 -1.60 -23.44
C SER A 300 11.57 -1.38 -23.77
N LEU A 301 11.89 -0.28 -24.46
CA LEU A 301 13.27 0.10 -24.77
C LEU A 301 13.73 1.23 -23.85
N ARG A 302 13.10 2.40 -23.95
CA ARG A 302 13.56 3.65 -23.32
C ARG A 302 12.37 4.55 -22.97
N ALA A 303 12.54 5.45 -22.01
CA ALA A 303 11.55 6.46 -21.69
C ALA A 303 12.18 7.81 -21.36
N TYR A 304 11.40 8.86 -21.60
CA TYR A 304 11.77 10.25 -21.39
C TYR A 304 10.60 11.01 -20.78
N TYR A 305 10.88 11.97 -19.92
CA TYR A 305 9.89 12.92 -19.42
C TYR A 305 10.34 14.36 -19.69
N TRP A 306 9.39 15.27 -19.84
CA TRP A 306 9.68 16.70 -19.98
C TRP A 306 9.85 17.32 -18.59
N GLY A 307 11.00 17.93 -18.31
CA GLY A 307 11.29 18.47 -16.99
C GLY A 307 12.51 19.39 -16.92
N ASP A 308 12.79 19.87 -15.71
CA ASP A 308 13.94 20.74 -15.40
C ASP A 308 15.22 19.91 -15.27
N TYR A 309 16.12 20.04 -16.24
CA TYR A 309 17.39 19.35 -16.25
C TYR A 309 18.44 20.15 -15.46
N LYS A 310 18.72 19.69 -14.24
CA LYS A 310 19.77 20.23 -13.35
C LYS A 310 19.66 21.74 -13.08
N HIS A 311 18.45 22.31 -13.12
CA HIS A 311 18.17 23.75 -12.95
C HIS A 311 18.80 24.65 -14.01
N ILE A 312 18.94 24.12 -15.23
CA ILE A 312 19.57 24.82 -16.35
C ILE A 312 18.56 25.14 -17.44
N GLU A 313 17.74 24.17 -17.82
CA GLU A 313 16.74 24.30 -18.87
C GLU A 313 15.63 23.25 -18.75
N LEU A 314 14.45 23.57 -19.28
CA LEU A 314 13.38 22.60 -19.47
C LEU A 314 13.62 21.81 -20.75
N ARG A 315 13.69 20.48 -20.66
CA ARG A 315 13.93 19.59 -21.80
C ARG A 315 13.42 18.16 -21.56
N TRP A 316 13.55 17.31 -22.57
CA TRP A 316 13.39 15.86 -22.41
C TRP A 316 14.57 15.27 -21.63
N ILE A 317 14.26 14.47 -20.61
CA ILE A 317 15.22 13.84 -19.70
C ILE A 317 14.96 12.34 -19.68
N ALA A 318 16.00 11.54 -19.85
CA ALA A 318 15.90 10.09 -19.80
C ALA A 318 15.42 9.61 -18.41
N THR A 319 14.57 8.58 -18.41
CA THR A 319 14.02 7.97 -17.20
C THR A 319 13.72 6.49 -17.43
N GLY A 320 13.32 5.79 -16.38
CA GLY A 320 12.86 4.41 -16.49
C GLY A 320 11.50 4.31 -17.19
N VAL A 321 11.29 3.22 -17.93
CA VAL A 321 9.96 2.85 -18.44
C VAL A 321 9.05 2.54 -17.24
N CYS A 322 7.76 2.83 -17.38
CA CYS A 322 6.75 2.62 -16.33
C CYS A 322 6.82 1.18 -15.81
N GLY A 323 6.95 1.05 -14.48
CA GLY A 323 6.91 -0.24 -13.80
C GLY A 323 5.48 -0.63 -13.41
N THR A 324 5.28 -1.88 -12.98
CA THR A 324 3.97 -2.37 -12.50
C THR A 324 3.47 -1.70 -11.22
N TYR A 325 4.34 -0.97 -10.52
CA TYR A 325 4.10 -0.27 -9.26
C TYR A 325 4.08 1.26 -9.40
N SER A 326 3.91 1.80 -10.61
CA SER A 326 3.76 3.26 -10.77
C SER A 326 2.69 3.77 -9.80
N SER A 327 3.12 4.72 -8.95
CA SER A 327 2.54 5.27 -7.72
C SER A 327 1.00 5.34 -7.63
N GLY A 328 0.45 5.55 -6.43
CA GLY A 328 -0.98 5.60 -6.11
C GLY A 328 -1.84 6.67 -6.81
N TYR A 329 -1.41 7.18 -7.97
CA TYR A 329 -2.14 8.03 -8.90
C TYR A 329 -2.59 7.21 -10.13
N ASP A 330 -3.85 7.37 -10.51
CA ASP A 330 -4.40 6.78 -11.74
C ASP A 330 -4.07 7.69 -12.92
N TYR A 331 -3.12 7.27 -13.76
CA TYR A 331 -2.74 7.95 -14.99
C TYR A 331 -3.62 7.54 -16.17
N ALA A 332 -4.66 6.72 -15.97
CA ALA A 332 -5.53 6.27 -17.03
C ALA A 332 -6.13 7.46 -17.81
N GLY A 333 -6.06 7.36 -19.12
CA GLY A 333 -6.43 8.43 -20.03
C GLY A 333 -7.02 7.91 -21.32
N ARG A 334 -7.57 8.81 -22.12
CA ARG A 334 -8.14 8.45 -23.41
C ARG A 334 -7.03 8.26 -24.44
N VAL A 335 -7.19 7.27 -25.32
CA VAL A 335 -6.20 6.95 -26.36
C VAL A 335 -6.70 7.42 -27.72
N TYR A 336 -5.85 8.12 -28.47
CA TYR A 336 -6.15 8.55 -29.82
C TYR A 336 -6.29 7.36 -30.77
N GLY A 337 -7.51 7.18 -31.28
CA GLY A 337 -7.90 5.94 -31.96
C GLY A 337 -7.42 5.79 -33.40
N LYS A 338 -7.08 6.86 -34.13
CA LYS A 338 -6.88 6.75 -35.60
C LYS A 338 -5.57 6.08 -36.01
N THR A 339 -4.56 6.06 -35.14
CA THR A 339 -3.30 5.35 -35.39
C THR A 339 -3.39 3.86 -35.03
N LEU A 340 -4.33 3.48 -34.17
CA LEU A 340 -4.44 2.12 -33.62
C LEU A 340 -4.73 1.02 -34.67
N PRO A 341 -5.58 1.22 -35.71
CA PRO A 341 -5.87 0.15 -36.67
C PRO A 341 -4.64 -0.35 -37.42
N ASP A 342 -3.69 0.53 -37.74
CA ASP A 342 -2.47 0.14 -38.42
C ASP A 342 -1.47 -0.52 -37.46
N LEU A 343 -1.27 0.06 -36.27
CA LEU A 343 -0.45 -0.52 -35.21
C LEU A 343 -0.95 -1.90 -34.77
N SER A 344 -2.27 -2.10 -34.72
CA SER A 344 -2.92 -3.37 -34.37
C SER A 344 -2.56 -4.53 -35.31
N LYS A 345 -2.30 -4.23 -36.59
CA LYS A 345 -1.92 -5.24 -37.58
C LYS A 345 -0.44 -5.63 -37.48
N ASN A 346 0.37 -4.77 -36.87
CA ASN A 346 1.82 -4.83 -36.85
C ASN A 346 2.32 -4.88 -35.38
N GLU A 347 2.84 -3.78 -34.85
CA GLU A 347 3.55 -3.71 -33.57
C GLU A 347 2.71 -4.16 -32.36
N LEU A 348 1.39 -3.91 -32.39
CA LEU A 348 0.47 -4.22 -31.29
C LEU A 348 -0.29 -5.54 -31.48
N LYS A 349 0.03 -6.34 -32.51
CA LYS A 349 -0.71 -7.56 -32.86
C LYS A 349 -0.78 -8.58 -31.72
N ARG A 350 0.25 -8.65 -30.88
CA ARG A 350 0.37 -9.62 -29.78
C ARG A 350 0.20 -9.00 -28.39
N THR A 351 -0.43 -7.83 -28.30
CA THR A 351 -0.57 -7.15 -27.01
C THR A 351 -1.98 -7.25 -26.42
N GLY A 352 -3.03 -7.25 -27.26
CA GLY A 352 -4.41 -7.12 -26.81
C GLY A 352 -4.79 -5.67 -26.42
N LEU A 353 -3.87 -4.72 -26.54
CA LEU A 353 -4.06 -3.34 -26.11
C LEU A 353 -5.17 -2.64 -26.89
N VAL A 354 -5.23 -2.86 -28.21
CA VAL A 354 -6.22 -2.21 -29.08
C VAL A 354 -7.64 -2.73 -28.79
N GLU A 355 -7.77 -4.04 -28.54
CA GLU A 355 -9.01 -4.67 -28.11
C GLU A 355 -9.46 -4.11 -26.75
N THR A 356 -8.50 -3.92 -25.84
CA THR A 356 -8.75 -3.31 -24.52
C THR A 356 -9.26 -1.88 -24.67
N ILE A 357 -8.58 -1.03 -25.44
CA ILE A 357 -8.97 0.37 -25.70
C ILE A 357 -10.37 0.49 -26.31
N ARG A 358 -10.80 -0.49 -27.11
CA ARG A 358 -12.18 -0.50 -27.66
C ARG A 358 -13.24 -0.85 -26.62
N GLY A 359 -12.85 -1.56 -25.55
CA GLY A 359 -13.75 -2.05 -24.51
C GLY A 359 -13.78 -1.22 -23.23
N ILE A 360 -12.78 -0.38 -22.97
CA ILE A 360 -12.72 0.55 -21.83
C ILE A 360 -12.43 1.97 -22.30
N ASP A 361 -13.03 2.96 -21.64
CA ASP A 361 -12.93 4.37 -22.06
C ASP A 361 -11.54 4.98 -21.79
N GLU A 362 -10.87 4.56 -20.72
CA GLU A 362 -9.61 5.13 -20.24
C GLU A 362 -8.64 4.02 -19.82
N ILE A 363 -7.38 4.17 -20.20
CA ILE A 363 -6.29 3.24 -19.88
C ILE A 363 -4.95 3.99 -19.90
N ASP A 364 -3.99 3.51 -19.11
CA ASP A 364 -2.57 3.85 -19.26
C ASP A 364 -1.92 2.74 -20.12
N PRO A 365 -1.56 3.02 -21.39
CA PRO A 365 -0.93 2.04 -22.28
C PRO A 365 0.44 1.57 -21.79
N GLU A 366 1.21 2.42 -21.09
CA GLU A 366 2.53 2.07 -20.60
C GLU A 366 2.42 1.07 -19.44
N LYS A 367 1.52 1.36 -18.48
CA LYS A 367 1.19 0.42 -17.40
C LYS A 367 0.60 -0.88 -17.93
N TYR A 368 -0.26 -0.82 -18.94
CA TYR A 368 -0.79 -2.02 -19.59
C TYR A 368 0.32 -2.91 -20.13
N LEU A 369 1.28 -2.35 -20.89
CA LEU A 369 2.38 -3.11 -21.47
C LEU A 369 3.33 -3.66 -20.40
N ALA A 370 3.56 -2.91 -19.31
CA ALA A 370 4.31 -3.38 -18.16
C ALA A 370 3.64 -4.58 -17.48
N VAL A 371 2.32 -4.54 -17.29
CA VAL A 371 1.55 -5.65 -16.70
C VAL A 371 1.48 -6.84 -17.66
N LEU A 372 1.36 -6.62 -18.97
CA LEU A 372 1.35 -7.68 -19.97
C LEU A 372 2.64 -8.52 -19.93
N LYS A 373 3.79 -7.88 -19.69
CA LYS A 373 5.07 -8.56 -19.53
C LYS A 373 5.05 -9.54 -18.33
N GLU A 374 4.39 -9.15 -17.24
CA GLU A 374 4.27 -9.97 -16.03
C GLU A 374 3.15 -11.02 -16.11
N VAL A 375 2.10 -10.74 -16.88
CA VAL A 375 0.92 -11.60 -17.06
C VAL A 375 0.57 -11.71 -18.56
N PRO A 376 1.32 -12.50 -19.34
CA PRO A 376 1.09 -12.64 -20.80
C PRO A 376 -0.32 -13.15 -21.17
N GLN A 377 -0.96 -13.90 -20.27
CA GLN A 377 -2.34 -14.38 -20.41
C GLN A 377 -3.36 -13.24 -20.55
N MET A 378 -3.01 -12.03 -20.13
CA MET A 378 -3.85 -10.84 -20.29
C MET A 378 -4.17 -10.54 -21.76
N GLU A 379 -3.27 -10.88 -22.70
CA GLU A 379 -3.53 -10.78 -24.14
C GLU A 379 -4.79 -11.56 -24.53
N GLN A 380 -4.94 -12.79 -24.01
CA GLN A 380 -6.07 -13.66 -24.31
C GLN A 380 -7.37 -13.09 -23.71
N LEU A 381 -7.31 -12.53 -22.50
CA LEU A 381 -8.46 -11.85 -21.88
C LEU A 381 -8.95 -10.69 -22.74
N ALA A 382 -8.02 -9.85 -23.19
CA ALA A 382 -8.31 -8.70 -24.02
C ALA A 382 -8.92 -9.11 -25.37
N LYS A 383 -8.30 -10.07 -26.07
CA LYS A 383 -8.79 -10.58 -27.35
C LYS A 383 -10.11 -11.34 -27.24
N ALA A 384 -10.40 -11.91 -26.07
CA ALA A 384 -11.70 -12.52 -25.79
C ALA A 384 -12.79 -11.49 -25.44
N GLY A 385 -12.49 -10.19 -25.41
CA GLY A 385 -13.43 -9.12 -25.07
C GLY A 385 -13.78 -9.04 -23.58
N LEU A 386 -12.90 -9.54 -22.71
CA LEU A 386 -13.09 -9.56 -21.25
C LEU A 386 -12.48 -8.31 -20.60
N SER A 387 -12.91 -7.14 -21.04
CA SER A 387 -12.24 -5.86 -20.76
C SER A 387 -12.23 -5.48 -19.27
N LEU A 388 -13.25 -5.88 -18.49
CA LEU A 388 -13.27 -5.63 -17.05
C LEU A 388 -12.22 -6.46 -16.30
N LEU A 389 -12.04 -7.74 -16.66
CA LEU A 389 -10.97 -8.57 -16.10
C LEU A 389 -9.58 -8.01 -16.45
N VAL A 390 -9.41 -7.50 -17.67
CA VAL A 390 -8.17 -6.83 -18.07
C VAL A 390 -7.93 -5.60 -17.19
N LYS A 391 -8.95 -4.75 -16.99
CA LYS A 391 -8.85 -3.57 -16.12
C LYS A 391 -8.48 -3.94 -14.68
N GLU A 392 -9.12 -4.98 -14.12
CA GLU A 392 -8.80 -5.49 -12.79
C GLU A 392 -7.38 -6.06 -12.70
N CYS A 393 -6.91 -6.75 -13.76
CA CYS A 393 -5.55 -7.26 -13.85
C CYS A 393 -4.50 -6.14 -13.93
N VAL A 394 -4.76 -5.08 -14.70
CA VAL A 394 -3.88 -3.88 -14.75
C VAL A 394 -3.85 -3.17 -13.41
N ALA A 395 -4.97 -3.09 -12.70
CA ALA A 395 -5.06 -2.45 -11.39
C ALA A 395 -4.35 -3.25 -10.29
N ASN A 396 -4.46 -4.59 -10.31
CA ASN A 396 -3.86 -5.47 -9.31
C ASN A 396 -3.42 -6.80 -9.94
N TYR A 397 -2.22 -6.82 -10.53
CA TYR A 397 -1.74 -7.95 -11.35
C TYR A 397 -1.30 -9.17 -10.53
N TYR A 398 -0.85 -8.99 -9.28
CA TYR A 398 -0.25 -10.07 -8.49
C TYR A 398 -1.22 -11.25 -8.26
N PRO A 399 -2.48 -11.03 -7.82
CA PRO A 399 -3.46 -12.12 -7.71
C PRO A 399 -3.75 -12.83 -9.03
N PHE A 400 -3.78 -12.11 -10.15
CA PHE A 400 -3.98 -12.71 -11.47
C PHE A 400 -2.78 -13.56 -11.88
N LYS A 401 -1.56 -13.08 -11.63
CA LYS A 401 -0.32 -13.82 -11.88
C LYS A 401 -0.29 -15.15 -11.13
N GLU A 402 -0.58 -15.13 -9.83
CA GLU A 402 -0.64 -16.35 -9.01
C GLU A 402 -1.78 -17.28 -9.45
N TYR A 403 -2.95 -16.72 -9.78
CA TYR A 403 -4.07 -17.50 -10.29
C TYR A 403 -3.71 -18.26 -11.57
N PHE A 404 -3.08 -17.59 -12.55
CA PHE A 404 -2.69 -18.24 -13.80
C PHE A 404 -1.53 -19.23 -13.65
N LYS A 405 -0.60 -19.02 -12.71
CA LYS A 405 0.45 -20.02 -12.40
C LYS A 405 -0.15 -21.34 -11.91
N ASN A 406 -1.18 -21.28 -11.06
CA ASN A 406 -1.77 -22.46 -10.44
C ASN A 406 -2.66 -23.29 -11.40
N HIS A 407 -3.18 -22.70 -12.47
CA HIS A 407 -4.11 -23.37 -13.40
C HIS A 407 -3.46 -23.84 -14.73
N GLY A 408 -2.16 -23.62 -14.92
CA GLY A 408 -1.39 -24.16 -16.05
C GLY A 408 -1.76 -23.62 -17.43
N THR A 409 -1.26 -24.27 -18.48
CA THR A 409 -1.51 -23.92 -19.90
C THR A 409 -2.71 -24.66 -20.47
N GLY A 410 -3.64 -23.96 -21.12
CA GLY A 410 -4.83 -24.56 -21.73
C GLY A 410 -5.68 -23.55 -22.49
N ASN A 411 -6.92 -23.92 -22.85
CA ASN A 411 -7.86 -22.97 -23.42
C ASN A 411 -8.31 -21.95 -22.35
N LEU A 412 -8.68 -20.73 -22.78
CA LEU A 412 -9.01 -19.63 -21.87
C LEU A 412 -10.11 -19.98 -20.85
N ALA A 413 -11.10 -20.79 -21.26
CA ALA A 413 -12.18 -21.23 -20.38
C ALA A 413 -11.67 -22.06 -19.21
N LYS A 414 -10.79 -23.03 -19.50
CA LYS A 414 -10.14 -23.87 -18.47
C LYS A 414 -9.24 -23.03 -17.57
N MET A 415 -8.46 -22.11 -18.14
CA MET A 415 -7.58 -21.22 -17.36
C MET A 415 -8.34 -20.36 -16.37
N LEU A 416 -9.56 -19.96 -16.70
CA LEU A 416 -10.45 -19.21 -15.82
C LEU A 416 -11.34 -20.11 -14.95
N GLY A 417 -11.12 -21.43 -14.93
CA GLY A 417 -11.91 -22.37 -14.13
C GLY A 417 -13.38 -22.47 -14.57
N THR A 418 -13.73 -22.04 -15.78
CA THR A 418 -15.09 -22.01 -16.31
C THR A 418 -15.24 -22.91 -17.57
N ASP A 419 -16.29 -22.72 -18.35
CA ASP A 419 -16.52 -23.39 -19.64
C ASP A 419 -16.85 -22.37 -20.75
N THR A 420 -17.16 -22.84 -21.96
CA THR A 420 -17.47 -21.99 -23.11
C THR A 420 -18.73 -21.13 -22.87
N GLN A 421 -19.73 -21.65 -22.16
CA GLN A 421 -20.96 -20.92 -21.85
C GLN A 421 -20.71 -19.85 -20.80
N GLY A 422 -19.93 -20.16 -19.76
CA GLY A 422 -19.47 -19.22 -18.75
C GLY A 422 -18.66 -18.07 -19.36
N LEU A 423 -17.74 -18.36 -20.29
CA LEU A 423 -17.03 -17.30 -21.03
C LEU A 423 -17.98 -16.38 -21.81
N LYS A 424 -18.97 -16.96 -22.50
CA LYS A 424 -19.97 -16.18 -23.25
C LYS A 424 -20.75 -15.25 -22.29
N ARG A 425 -21.24 -15.79 -21.18
CA ARG A 425 -21.97 -15.03 -20.15
C ARG A 425 -21.13 -13.93 -19.52
N LEU A 426 -19.85 -14.23 -19.23
CA LEU A 426 -18.92 -13.24 -18.70
C LEU A 426 -18.73 -12.05 -19.65
N ARG A 427 -18.62 -12.32 -20.97
CA ARG A 427 -18.54 -11.27 -22.00
C ARG A 427 -19.84 -10.46 -22.10
N GLU A 428 -20.99 -11.12 -22.21
CA GLU A 428 -22.30 -10.48 -22.38
C GLU A 428 -22.66 -9.57 -21.19
N ASN A 429 -22.29 -9.98 -19.97
CA ASN A 429 -22.53 -9.22 -18.74
C ASN A 429 -21.40 -8.24 -18.39
N LYS A 430 -20.35 -8.14 -19.23
CA LYS A 430 -19.11 -7.37 -18.92
C LYS A 430 -18.56 -7.69 -17.53
N GLY A 431 -18.58 -8.97 -17.16
CA GLY A 431 -18.27 -9.44 -15.80
C GLY A 431 -16.78 -9.38 -15.48
N GLY A 432 -16.47 -9.01 -14.24
CA GLY A 432 -15.12 -9.02 -13.66
C GLY A 432 -14.87 -10.27 -12.81
N GLN A 433 -13.90 -10.20 -11.91
CA GLN A 433 -13.46 -11.34 -11.10
C GLN A 433 -14.58 -11.87 -10.21
N GLN A 434 -15.43 -11.00 -9.65
CA GLN A 434 -16.57 -11.44 -8.82
C GLN A 434 -17.58 -12.25 -9.63
N PHE A 435 -17.93 -11.81 -10.84
CA PHE A 435 -18.84 -12.53 -11.72
C PHE A 435 -18.25 -13.88 -12.12
N LEU A 436 -16.94 -13.92 -12.42
CA LEU A 436 -16.23 -15.16 -12.70
C LEU A 436 -16.29 -16.16 -11.53
N ARG A 437 -16.11 -15.70 -10.28
CA ARG A 437 -16.23 -16.55 -9.08
C ARG A 437 -17.61 -17.17 -8.95
N TRP A 438 -18.67 -16.43 -9.29
CA TRP A 438 -20.04 -16.97 -9.31
C TRP A 438 -20.24 -18.03 -10.39
N LEU A 439 -19.64 -17.86 -11.58
CA LEU A 439 -19.65 -18.89 -12.63
C LEU A 439 -18.85 -20.14 -12.22
N GLN A 440 -17.72 -19.96 -11.55
CA GLN A 440 -16.94 -21.08 -11.00
C GLN A 440 -17.72 -21.84 -9.92
N TYR A 441 -18.45 -21.12 -9.06
CA TYR A 441 -19.34 -21.71 -8.08
C TYR A 441 -20.50 -22.49 -8.71
N GLU A 442 -21.15 -21.92 -9.73
CA GLU A 442 -22.19 -22.60 -10.52
C GLU A 442 -21.66 -23.92 -11.08
N LYS A 443 -20.48 -23.89 -11.71
CA LYS A 443 -19.83 -25.08 -12.28
C LYS A 443 -19.49 -26.13 -11.21
N ALA A 444 -18.95 -25.72 -10.08
CA ALA A 444 -18.59 -26.63 -8.99
C ALA A 444 -19.81 -27.31 -8.34
N THR A 445 -20.95 -26.63 -8.32
CA THR A 445 -22.20 -27.16 -7.72
C THR A 445 -23.14 -27.81 -8.72
N GLY A 446 -22.93 -27.61 -10.03
CA GLY A 446 -23.82 -28.07 -11.09
C GLY A 446 -25.20 -27.39 -11.08
N LYS A 447 -25.38 -26.30 -10.32
CA LYS A 447 -26.68 -25.63 -10.13
C LYS A 447 -26.73 -24.32 -10.92
N PRO A 448 -27.50 -24.23 -12.03
CA PRO A 448 -27.52 -23.06 -12.89
C PRO A 448 -28.04 -21.82 -12.16
N LEU A 449 -27.36 -20.69 -12.38
CA LEU A 449 -27.64 -19.39 -11.77
C LEU A 449 -28.01 -18.36 -12.85
N PRO A 450 -29.09 -17.60 -12.68
CA PRO A 450 -29.42 -16.51 -13.61
C PRO A 450 -28.41 -15.36 -13.56
N ASP A 451 -28.04 -14.82 -14.71
CA ASP A 451 -27.09 -13.70 -14.84
C ASP A 451 -27.50 -12.43 -14.08
N HIS A 452 -28.80 -12.14 -14.03
CA HIS A 452 -29.32 -11.00 -13.29
C HIS A 452 -29.14 -11.16 -11.78
N ALA A 453 -29.16 -12.40 -11.27
CA ALA A 453 -28.90 -12.68 -9.86
C ALA A 453 -27.41 -12.53 -9.55
N ILE A 454 -26.53 -13.09 -10.40
CA ILE A 454 -25.07 -12.92 -10.28
C ILE A 454 -24.68 -11.44 -10.31
N SER A 455 -25.19 -10.70 -11.30
CA SER A 455 -24.91 -9.26 -11.45
C SER A 455 -25.35 -8.47 -10.23
N TRP A 456 -26.50 -8.83 -9.65
CA TRP A 456 -26.99 -8.21 -8.43
C TRP A 456 -26.11 -8.52 -7.22
N PHE A 457 -25.72 -9.78 -7.01
CA PHE A 457 -24.78 -10.12 -5.93
C PHE A 457 -23.45 -9.38 -6.08
N CYS A 458 -22.91 -9.29 -7.31
CA CYS A 458 -21.69 -8.52 -7.59
C CYS A 458 -21.86 -7.03 -7.23
N SER A 459 -23.00 -6.43 -7.57
CA SER A 459 -23.32 -5.02 -7.21
C SER A 459 -23.48 -4.77 -5.71
N GLN A 460 -23.75 -5.83 -4.93
CA GLN A 460 -23.83 -5.78 -3.47
C GLN A 460 -22.53 -6.25 -2.81
N GLU A 461 -21.50 -6.59 -3.60
CA GLU A 461 -20.23 -7.18 -3.15
C GLU A 461 -20.40 -8.46 -2.33
N ILE A 462 -21.38 -9.29 -2.69
CA ILE A 462 -21.68 -10.55 -2.01
C ILE A 462 -21.03 -11.72 -2.77
N LYS A 463 -20.32 -12.57 -2.01
CA LYS A 463 -19.69 -13.80 -2.47
C LYS A 463 -20.52 -15.02 -2.07
N ALA A 464 -20.30 -16.14 -2.75
CA ALA A 464 -20.97 -17.40 -2.41
C ALA A 464 -20.66 -17.90 -0.99
N ASP A 465 -19.48 -17.57 -0.45
CA ASP A 465 -19.08 -17.93 0.91
C ASP A 465 -19.85 -17.16 1.99
N ASP A 466 -20.24 -15.91 1.72
CA ASP A 466 -21.01 -15.08 2.65
C ASP A 466 -22.42 -15.66 2.89
N LEU A 467 -22.85 -16.59 2.04
CA LEU A 467 -24.17 -17.23 2.10
C LEU A 467 -24.14 -18.62 2.75
N LYS A 468 -22.98 -19.10 3.25
CA LYS A 468 -22.84 -20.45 3.81
C LYS A 468 -23.88 -20.76 4.90
N PHE A 469 -24.24 -19.78 5.72
CA PHE A 469 -25.16 -19.94 6.85
C PHE A 469 -26.60 -20.37 6.48
N ILE A 470 -27.02 -20.21 5.21
CA ILE A 470 -28.40 -20.49 4.77
C ILE A 470 -28.48 -21.33 3.49
N ARG A 471 -27.34 -21.61 2.85
CA ARG A 471 -27.26 -22.31 1.56
C ARG A 471 -27.68 -23.78 1.60
N ASP A 472 -27.73 -24.37 2.78
CA ASP A 472 -28.27 -25.71 3.05
C ASP A 472 -29.80 -25.76 2.90
N ARG A 473 -30.50 -24.66 3.19
CA ARG A 473 -31.98 -24.57 3.20
C ARG A 473 -32.56 -23.75 2.06
N MET A 474 -31.76 -22.88 1.43
CA MET A 474 -32.20 -22.01 0.33
C MET A 474 -31.28 -22.09 -0.89
N SER A 475 -31.88 -22.20 -2.08
CA SER A 475 -31.16 -21.98 -3.33
C SER A 475 -30.73 -20.52 -3.47
N ILE A 476 -29.67 -20.28 -4.25
CA ILE A 476 -29.15 -18.94 -4.51
C ILE A 476 -30.23 -18.00 -5.09
N VAL A 477 -31.13 -18.51 -5.92
CA VAL A 477 -32.25 -17.73 -6.47
C VAL A 477 -33.26 -17.35 -5.40
N GLN A 478 -33.56 -18.25 -4.46
CA GLN A 478 -34.43 -17.93 -3.32
C GLN A 478 -33.78 -16.89 -2.40
N ILE A 479 -32.47 -17.01 -2.14
CA ILE A 479 -31.70 -16.03 -1.35
C ILE A 479 -31.76 -14.65 -2.02
N TYR A 480 -31.47 -14.59 -3.33
CA TYR A 480 -31.59 -13.37 -4.13
C TYR A 480 -32.96 -12.70 -4.00
N ASN A 481 -34.04 -13.46 -4.20
CA ASN A 481 -35.40 -12.95 -4.11
C ASN A 481 -35.74 -12.44 -2.70
N TYR A 482 -35.35 -13.19 -1.67
CA TYR A 482 -35.56 -12.82 -0.28
C TYR A 482 -34.82 -11.52 0.07
N MET A 483 -33.53 -11.44 -0.25
CA MET A 483 -32.71 -10.28 0.06
C MET A 483 -33.19 -9.03 -0.66
N ARG A 484 -33.55 -9.12 -1.96
CA ARG A 484 -34.11 -7.99 -2.70
C ARG A 484 -35.38 -7.43 -2.08
N ARG A 485 -36.25 -8.31 -1.58
CA ARG A 485 -37.46 -7.89 -0.87
C ARG A 485 -37.10 -7.18 0.43
N GLN A 486 -36.25 -7.77 1.26
CA GLN A 486 -35.83 -7.17 2.54
C GLN A 486 -35.17 -5.81 2.34
N ILE A 487 -34.21 -5.68 1.41
CA ILE A 487 -33.53 -4.42 1.11
C ILE A 487 -34.51 -3.33 0.66
N ARG A 488 -35.55 -3.67 -0.12
CA ARG A 488 -36.58 -2.71 -0.52
C ARG A 488 -37.39 -2.20 0.67
N GLU A 489 -37.65 -3.07 1.65
CA GLU A 489 -38.49 -2.78 2.82
C GLU A 489 -37.71 -2.06 3.92
N THR A 490 -36.46 -2.46 4.18
CA THR A 490 -35.63 -1.94 5.29
C THR A 490 -34.64 -0.85 4.86
N ARG A 491 -34.34 -0.73 3.56
CA ARG A 491 -33.29 0.14 3.00
C ARG A 491 -31.87 -0.14 3.49
N MET A 492 -31.65 -1.33 4.07
CA MET A 492 -30.32 -1.79 4.49
C MET A 492 -29.43 -2.10 3.29
N SER A 493 -28.11 -2.08 3.49
CA SER A 493 -27.18 -2.60 2.49
C SER A 493 -27.20 -4.13 2.42
N GLY A 494 -26.75 -4.73 1.31
CA GLY A 494 -26.67 -6.18 1.17
C GLY A 494 -25.85 -6.88 2.26
N LYS A 495 -24.69 -6.32 2.62
CA LYS A 495 -23.82 -6.88 3.68
C LYS A 495 -24.47 -6.78 5.06
N GLU A 496 -25.01 -5.61 5.40
CA GLU A 496 -25.71 -5.38 6.67
C GLU A 496 -26.91 -6.33 6.83
N LEU A 497 -27.64 -6.58 5.73
CA LEU A 497 -28.73 -7.54 5.73
C LEU A 497 -28.24 -8.97 6.01
N LEU A 498 -27.15 -9.42 5.38
CA LEU A 498 -26.59 -10.75 5.62
C LEU A 498 -26.17 -10.94 7.08
N THR A 499 -25.47 -9.95 7.65
CA THR A 499 -25.10 -9.97 9.07
C THR A 499 -26.32 -10.04 9.96
N THR A 500 -27.32 -9.16 9.73
CA THR A 500 -28.56 -9.17 10.52
C THR A 500 -29.33 -10.49 10.40
N TRP A 501 -29.27 -11.12 9.23
CA TRP A 501 -29.92 -12.41 9.00
C TRP A 501 -29.20 -13.54 9.74
N ALA A 502 -27.88 -13.61 9.64
CA ALA A 502 -27.08 -14.58 10.38
C ALA A 502 -27.29 -14.40 11.90
N ASP A 503 -27.17 -13.17 12.42
CA ASP A 503 -27.41 -12.82 13.83
C ASP A 503 -28.79 -13.28 14.30
N TYR A 504 -29.82 -12.99 13.51
CA TYR A 504 -31.18 -13.40 13.81
C TYR A 504 -31.32 -14.92 13.93
N LEU A 505 -30.71 -15.70 13.02
CA LEU A 505 -30.79 -17.15 13.07
C LEU A 505 -30.03 -17.74 14.25
N SER A 506 -28.86 -17.18 14.59
CA SER A 506 -28.11 -17.59 15.79
C SER A 506 -28.92 -17.33 17.07
N MET A 507 -29.53 -16.15 17.21
CA MET A 507 -30.41 -15.86 18.35
C MET A 507 -31.68 -16.72 18.34
N ALA A 508 -32.30 -16.95 17.18
CA ALA A 508 -33.49 -17.78 17.07
C ALA A 508 -33.21 -19.21 17.53
N GLN A 509 -32.06 -19.77 17.12
CA GLN A 509 -31.59 -21.07 17.60
C GLN A 509 -31.43 -21.07 19.13
N ARG A 510 -30.82 -20.02 19.70
CA ARG A 510 -30.65 -19.90 21.15
C ARG A 510 -31.97 -19.90 21.91
N PHE A 511 -32.97 -19.20 21.39
CA PHE A 511 -34.32 -19.17 21.98
C PHE A 511 -35.17 -20.42 21.65
N GLY A 512 -34.55 -21.51 21.17
CA GLY A 512 -35.22 -22.78 20.89
C GLY A 512 -36.18 -22.73 19.70
N MET A 513 -36.07 -21.72 18.83
CA MET A 513 -36.86 -21.68 17.60
C MET A 513 -36.28 -22.65 16.58
N ASP A 514 -37.14 -23.39 15.87
CA ASP A 514 -36.68 -24.27 14.79
C ASP A 514 -36.18 -23.44 13.61
N THR A 515 -34.87 -23.29 13.51
CA THR A 515 -34.24 -22.57 12.40
C THR A 515 -34.41 -23.29 11.07
N ASN A 516 -34.85 -24.56 11.03
CA ASN A 516 -35.17 -25.27 9.79
C ASN A 516 -36.58 -24.98 9.30
N ASP A 517 -37.43 -24.33 10.10
CA ASP A 517 -38.74 -23.88 9.64
C ASP A 517 -38.59 -22.67 8.71
N ALA A 518 -39.22 -22.78 7.53
CA ALA A 518 -39.26 -21.74 6.52
C ALA A 518 -39.88 -20.43 7.01
N ILE A 519 -40.71 -20.43 8.06
CA ILE A 519 -41.22 -19.22 8.71
C ILE A 519 -40.12 -18.47 9.46
N ILE A 520 -39.20 -19.21 10.07
CA ILE A 520 -38.07 -18.68 10.84
C ILE A 520 -36.95 -18.29 9.86
N TYR A 521 -36.41 -19.23 9.08
CA TYR A 521 -35.23 -18.91 8.29
C TYR A 521 -35.45 -17.91 7.17
N ARG A 522 -36.68 -17.75 6.64
CA ARG A 522 -37.01 -16.71 5.65
C ARG A 522 -38.04 -15.70 6.17
N VAL A 523 -37.89 -15.33 7.45
CA VAL A 523 -38.79 -14.44 8.18
C VAL A 523 -39.16 -13.18 7.39
N ARG A 524 -40.45 -12.82 7.39
CA ARG A 524 -40.95 -11.72 6.55
C ARG A 524 -40.39 -10.36 6.97
N LYS A 525 -40.33 -10.07 8.27
CA LYS A 525 -39.85 -8.79 8.80
C LYS A 525 -38.54 -9.00 9.56
N LEU A 526 -37.45 -9.26 8.83
CA LEU A 526 -36.19 -9.68 9.43
C LEU A 526 -35.70 -8.69 10.48
N ARG A 527 -35.63 -7.40 10.15
CA ARG A 527 -35.13 -6.38 11.07
C ARG A 527 -35.95 -6.30 12.35
N GLN A 528 -37.27 -6.30 12.22
CA GLN A 528 -38.16 -6.27 13.38
C GLN A 528 -37.96 -7.51 14.28
N ARG A 529 -37.88 -8.71 13.69
CA ARG A 529 -37.72 -9.95 14.47
C ARG A 529 -36.32 -10.08 15.08
N HIS A 530 -35.30 -9.61 14.37
CA HIS A 530 -33.97 -9.43 14.93
C HIS A 530 -34.04 -8.51 16.16
N ASP A 531 -34.63 -7.32 16.04
CA ASP A 531 -34.70 -6.34 17.13
C ASP A 531 -35.55 -6.85 18.31
N GLU A 532 -36.60 -7.64 18.06
CA GLU A 532 -37.37 -8.35 19.09
C GLU A 532 -36.53 -9.38 19.86
N LEU A 533 -35.66 -10.14 19.18
CA LEU A 533 -34.76 -11.08 19.83
C LEU A 533 -33.65 -10.34 20.59
N VAL A 534 -33.09 -9.27 20.02
CA VAL A 534 -32.10 -8.43 20.72
C VAL A 534 -32.70 -7.82 22.00
N ALA A 535 -33.94 -7.35 21.96
CA ALA A 535 -34.61 -6.80 23.15
C ALA A 535 -34.86 -7.84 24.25
N ARG A 536 -34.87 -9.13 23.91
CA ARG A 536 -34.91 -10.24 24.88
C ARG A 536 -33.54 -10.62 25.42
N CYS A 537 -32.45 -10.14 24.81
CA CYS A 537 -31.09 -10.44 25.23
C CYS A 537 -30.61 -9.38 26.23
N ASN A 538 -30.14 -9.79 27.40
CA ASN A 538 -29.44 -8.89 28.33
C ASN A 538 -28.02 -8.56 27.84
N GLN A 539 -27.39 -9.45 27.05
CA GLN A 539 -26.07 -9.26 26.44
C GLN A 539 -26.04 -9.86 25.02
N LYS A 540 -26.19 -9.02 23.99
CA LYS A 540 -26.32 -9.47 22.58
C LYS A 540 -25.18 -10.38 22.12
N GLU A 541 -23.92 -10.00 22.39
CA GLU A 541 -22.75 -10.73 21.91
C GLU A 541 -22.63 -12.12 22.52
N LEU A 542 -22.91 -12.24 23.82
CA LEU A 542 -22.93 -13.50 24.54
C LEU A 542 -24.01 -14.45 23.98
N THR A 543 -25.22 -13.94 23.75
CA THR A 543 -26.35 -14.71 23.19
C THR A 543 -26.06 -15.20 21.77
N LEU A 544 -25.39 -14.40 20.94
CA LEU A 544 -24.97 -14.82 19.60
C LEU A 544 -23.99 -15.99 19.66
N ARG A 545 -22.92 -15.87 20.47
CA ARG A 545 -21.92 -16.94 20.65
C ARG A 545 -22.53 -18.20 21.23
N ALA A 546 -23.42 -18.08 22.21
CA ALA A 546 -24.10 -19.22 22.80
C ALA A 546 -24.98 -19.95 21.76
N GLY A 547 -25.66 -19.22 20.87
CA GLY A 547 -26.42 -19.80 19.77
C GLY A 547 -25.57 -20.55 18.73
N GLU A 548 -24.36 -20.06 18.45
CA GLU A 548 -23.39 -20.75 17.58
C GLU A 548 -22.88 -22.05 18.22
N VAL A 549 -22.51 -22.03 19.50
CA VAL A 549 -22.10 -23.23 20.24
C VAL A 549 -23.22 -24.26 20.30
N LEU A 550 -24.46 -23.85 20.60
CA LEU A 550 -25.60 -24.76 20.68
C LEU A 550 -25.94 -25.40 19.33
N LYS A 551 -25.61 -24.73 18.21
CA LYS A 551 -25.79 -25.29 16.86
C LYS A 551 -24.82 -26.45 16.60
N GLU A 552 -23.59 -26.35 17.07
CA GLU A 552 -22.57 -27.40 16.90
C GLU A 552 -22.69 -28.50 17.98
N TYR A 553 -23.08 -28.13 19.20
CA TYR A 553 -23.17 -28.99 20.39
C TYR A 553 -24.56 -28.91 21.04
N PRO A 554 -25.57 -29.58 20.45
CA PRO A 554 -26.98 -29.39 20.81
C PRO A 554 -27.39 -30.01 22.15
N ASN A 555 -26.59 -30.90 22.75
CA ASN A 555 -26.99 -31.62 23.96
C ASN A 555 -26.45 -31.01 25.26
N ILE A 556 -25.52 -30.04 25.19
CA ILE A 556 -24.83 -29.45 26.35
C ILE A 556 -25.79 -29.07 27.49
N GLU A 557 -26.84 -28.29 27.23
CA GLU A 557 -27.72 -27.81 28.30
C GLU A 557 -28.57 -28.95 28.89
N ARG A 558 -28.97 -29.94 28.08
CA ARG A 558 -29.67 -31.14 28.57
C ARG A 558 -28.76 -32.01 29.43
N ILE A 559 -27.48 -32.12 29.07
CA ILE A 559 -26.47 -32.82 29.86
C ILE A 559 -26.34 -32.14 31.22
N TYR A 560 -26.17 -30.81 31.25
CA TYR A 560 -26.07 -30.06 32.50
C TYR A 560 -27.30 -30.20 33.41
N GLU A 561 -28.50 -30.18 32.84
CA GLU A 561 -29.73 -30.44 33.60
C GLU A 561 -29.74 -31.86 34.21
N SER A 562 -29.30 -32.87 33.45
CA SER A 562 -29.27 -34.27 33.93
C SER A 562 -28.28 -34.52 35.07
N ILE A 563 -27.20 -33.74 35.14
CA ILE A 563 -26.14 -33.93 36.13
C ILE A 563 -26.24 -32.99 37.35
N LYS A 564 -27.20 -32.06 37.33
CA LYS A 564 -27.34 -30.99 38.32
C LYS A 564 -27.51 -31.51 39.75
N GLU A 565 -28.39 -32.48 39.94
CA GLU A 565 -28.66 -33.10 41.25
C GLU A 565 -27.54 -34.02 41.73
N ILE A 566 -26.75 -34.56 40.79
CA ILE A 566 -25.63 -35.46 41.10
C ILE A 566 -24.47 -34.64 41.69
N TYR A 567 -24.06 -33.57 41.00
CA TYR A 567 -22.82 -32.85 41.34
C TYR A 567 -23.04 -31.57 42.15
N GLY A 568 -24.26 -31.02 42.17
CA GLY A 568 -24.60 -29.86 43.01
C GLY A 568 -24.48 -30.17 44.50
N PHE A 569 -23.70 -29.38 45.24
CA PHE A 569 -23.49 -29.61 46.67
C PHE A 569 -23.11 -28.34 47.42
N THR A 570 -23.81 -28.07 48.53
CA THR A 570 -23.55 -26.94 49.42
C THR A 570 -23.07 -27.46 50.78
N ALA A 571 -21.94 -26.93 51.26
CA ALA A 571 -21.49 -27.07 52.64
C ALA A 571 -21.37 -25.69 53.30
N GLU A 572 -20.82 -25.65 54.51
CA GLU A 572 -20.69 -24.43 55.33
C GLU A 572 -19.89 -23.33 54.61
N ASP A 573 -18.69 -23.64 54.11
CA ASP A 573 -17.79 -22.64 53.53
C ASP A 573 -17.83 -22.57 51.99
N TYR A 574 -18.16 -23.67 51.32
CA TYR A 574 -18.10 -23.81 49.87
C TYR A 574 -19.32 -24.50 49.26
N THR A 575 -19.61 -24.12 48.01
CA THR A 575 -20.66 -24.69 47.18
C THR A 575 -20.12 -25.05 45.79
N VAL A 576 -20.45 -26.24 45.29
CA VAL A 576 -20.29 -26.62 43.88
C VAL A 576 -21.61 -26.36 43.15
N ILE A 577 -21.56 -25.52 42.12
CA ILE A 577 -22.69 -25.16 41.27
C ILE A 577 -22.48 -25.76 39.88
N VAL A 578 -23.52 -26.40 39.38
CA VAL A 578 -23.60 -26.88 38.01
C VAL A 578 -24.22 -25.77 37.15
N PRO A 579 -23.54 -25.31 36.07
CA PRO A 579 -24.10 -24.28 35.21
C PRO A 579 -25.38 -24.78 34.54
N SER A 580 -26.34 -23.88 34.33
CA SER A 580 -27.63 -24.23 33.70
C SER A 580 -27.67 -23.89 32.20
N CYS A 581 -26.72 -23.09 31.71
CA CYS A 581 -26.64 -22.71 30.30
C CYS A 581 -25.22 -22.39 29.81
N ILE A 582 -25.05 -22.31 28.50
CA ILE A 582 -23.77 -21.99 27.84
C ILE A 582 -23.25 -20.60 28.25
N GLU A 583 -24.15 -19.62 28.40
CA GLU A 583 -23.81 -18.25 28.80
C GLU A 583 -23.13 -18.18 30.16
N GLU A 584 -23.56 -18.98 31.14
CA GLU A 584 -22.94 -19.01 32.47
C GLU A 584 -21.48 -19.45 32.38
N ILE A 585 -21.17 -20.43 31.52
CA ILE A 585 -19.80 -20.93 31.32
C ILE A 585 -18.94 -19.88 30.60
N MET A 586 -19.51 -19.19 29.60
CA MET A 586 -18.83 -18.10 28.91
C MET A 586 -18.55 -16.91 29.84
N LEU A 587 -19.54 -16.47 30.62
CA LEU A 587 -19.40 -15.40 31.61
C LEU A 587 -18.39 -15.76 32.69
N GLU A 588 -18.40 -17.00 33.16
CA GLU A 588 -17.42 -17.46 34.14
C GLU A 588 -16.00 -17.39 33.58
N GLY A 589 -15.82 -17.81 32.33
CA GLY A 589 -14.56 -17.67 31.59
C GLY A 589 -14.07 -16.23 31.49
N GLU A 590 -14.98 -15.32 31.15
CA GLU A 590 -14.69 -13.88 31.03
C GLU A 590 -14.36 -13.24 32.38
N HIS A 591 -15.13 -13.53 33.43
CA HIS A 591 -14.89 -13.02 34.79
C HIS A 591 -13.55 -13.48 35.36
N LEU A 592 -13.18 -14.75 35.11
CA LEU A 592 -11.91 -15.31 35.58
C LEU A 592 -10.75 -15.11 34.58
N HIS A 593 -10.99 -14.44 33.45
CA HIS A 593 -9.99 -14.20 32.41
C HIS A 593 -9.21 -15.47 31.98
N HIS A 594 -9.91 -16.59 31.82
CA HIS A 594 -9.29 -17.88 31.43
C HIS A 594 -10.08 -18.59 30.31
N CYS A 595 -9.51 -19.62 29.70
CA CYS A 595 -10.00 -20.19 28.43
C CYS A 595 -11.33 -20.97 28.48
N VAL A 596 -11.89 -21.22 29.66
CA VAL A 596 -13.22 -21.84 29.81
C VAL A 596 -14.27 -21.00 29.09
N GLY A 597 -15.14 -21.63 28.29
CA GLY A 597 -16.16 -20.92 27.49
C GLY A 597 -15.63 -20.21 26.23
N GLY A 598 -14.31 -20.14 26.03
CA GLY A 598 -13.65 -19.60 24.84
C GLY A 598 -12.99 -20.63 23.93
N SER A 599 -12.93 -21.90 24.34
CA SER A 599 -12.26 -22.99 23.62
C SER A 599 -13.24 -24.09 23.20
N GLU A 600 -13.23 -24.46 21.91
CA GLU A 600 -14.06 -25.55 21.34
C GLU A 600 -13.87 -26.88 22.09
N ARG A 601 -12.68 -27.12 22.61
CA ARG A 601 -12.32 -28.37 23.30
C ARG A 601 -13.20 -28.67 24.51
N TYR A 602 -13.59 -27.65 25.28
CA TYR A 602 -14.47 -27.86 26.44
C TYR A 602 -15.87 -28.26 25.99
N TRP A 603 -16.38 -27.67 24.91
CA TRP A 603 -17.70 -28.00 24.36
C TRP A 603 -17.74 -29.43 23.80
N GLU A 604 -16.70 -29.86 23.07
CA GLU A 604 -16.58 -31.24 22.57
C GLU A 604 -16.61 -32.28 23.70
N ARG A 605 -15.88 -32.02 24.79
CA ARG A 605 -15.81 -32.92 25.95
C ARG A 605 -17.14 -33.01 26.69
N ILE A 606 -17.82 -31.88 26.87
CA ILE A 606 -19.15 -31.85 27.51
C ILE A 606 -20.16 -32.61 26.66
N GLU A 607 -20.22 -32.34 25.35
CA GLU A 607 -21.15 -32.99 24.42
C GLU A 607 -20.97 -34.52 24.40
N ARG A 608 -19.72 -35.00 24.55
CA ARG A 608 -19.38 -36.43 24.63
C ARG A 608 -19.51 -37.04 26.03
N LYS A 609 -19.92 -36.26 27.04
CA LYS A 609 -19.95 -36.64 28.45
C LYS A 609 -18.58 -37.12 28.98
N GLU A 610 -17.48 -36.61 28.41
CA GLU A 610 -16.12 -36.96 28.83
C GLU A 610 -15.72 -36.20 30.10
N SER A 611 -15.96 -34.89 30.12
CA SER A 611 -15.76 -34.05 31.30
C SER A 611 -16.76 -32.90 31.33
N TYR A 612 -16.99 -32.36 32.52
CA TYR A 612 -17.93 -31.27 32.77
C TYR A 612 -17.22 -30.09 33.41
N VAL A 613 -17.59 -28.87 33.04
CA VAL A 613 -17.15 -27.65 33.73
C VAL A 613 -18.18 -27.26 34.77
N LEU A 614 -17.79 -27.20 36.04
CA LEU A 614 -18.59 -26.76 37.17
C LEU A 614 -17.96 -25.53 37.83
N PHE A 615 -18.71 -24.87 38.71
CA PHE A 615 -18.23 -23.69 39.44
C PHE A 615 -18.09 -23.99 40.92
N LEU A 616 -16.94 -23.68 41.49
CA LEU A 616 -16.76 -23.61 42.94
C LEU A 616 -17.03 -22.17 43.40
N ARG A 617 -17.77 -22.03 44.50
CA ARG A 617 -18.13 -20.76 45.14
C ARG A 617 -17.86 -20.81 46.63
N ARG A 618 -17.71 -19.65 47.25
CA ARG A 618 -17.86 -19.50 48.70
C ARG A 618 -19.35 -19.46 49.03
N THR A 619 -19.79 -20.21 50.03
CA THR A 619 -21.22 -20.26 50.41
C THR A 619 -21.76 -18.89 50.80
N SER A 620 -20.90 -18.01 51.33
CA SER A 620 -21.23 -16.63 51.68
C SER A 620 -21.52 -15.71 50.49
N ASP A 621 -21.09 -16.05 49.27
CA ASP A 621 -21.28 -15.25 48.05
C ASP A 621 -21.30 -16.15 46.80
N LEU A 622 -22.49 -16.63 46.44
CA LEU A 622 -22.68 -17.56 45.32
C LEU A 622 -22.60 -16.88 43.95
N GLN A 623 -22.74 -15.55 43.88
CA GLN A 623 -22.75 -14.80 42.62
C GLN A 623 -21.35 -14.45 42.14
N LYS A 624 -20.38 -14.37 43.06
CA LYS A 624 -19.00 -14.02 42.72
C LYS A 624 -18.22 -15.23 42.22
N SER A 625 -17.68 -15.12 41.00
CA SER A 625 -16.77 -16.11 40.42
C SER A 625 -15.57 -16.38 41.34
N TYR A 626 -15.23 -17.66 41.55
CA TYR A 626 -14.17 -18.06 42.48
C TYR A 626 -13.20 -19.07 41.83
N TYR A 627 -13.65 -20.29 41.52
CA TYR A 627 -12.88 -21.25 40.72
C TYR A 627 -13.80 -22.00 39.74
N THR A 628 -13.27 -22.37 38.57
CA THR A 628 -13.84 -23.39 37.70
C THR A 628 -13.24 -24.76 38.00
N LEU A 629 -14.03 -25.81 37.85
CA LEU A 629 -13.65 -27.20 38.03
C LEU A 629 -13.95 -27.96 36.73
N GLU A 630 -12.94 -28.56 36.10
CA GLU A 630 -13.16 -29.58 35.06
C GLU A 630 -13.17 -30.95 35.74
N ILE A 631 -14.31 -31.63 35.71
CA ILE A 631 -14.53 -32.91 36.40
C ILE A 631 -14.85 -34.04 35.42
N GLU A 632 -14.48 -35.26 35.77
CA GLU A 632 -14.95 -36.48 35.13
C GLU A 632 -16.27 -36.97 35.75
N PRO A 633 -16.99 -37.90 35.10
CA PRO A 633 -18.27 -38.40 35.59
C PRO A 633 -18.25 -39.05 36.98
N ASP A 634 -17.11 -39.57 37.46
CA ASP A 634 -17.00 -40.08 38.84
C ASP A 634 -16.75 -38.99 39.88
N GLY A 635 -16.53 -37.74 39.45
CA GLY A 635 -16.11 -36.65 40.31
C GLY A 635 -14.59 -36.46 40.42
N THR A 636 -13.78 -37.18 39.64
CA THR A 636 -12.35 -36.91 39.52
C THR A 636 -12.14 -35.50 38.96
N VAL A 637 -11.39 -34.65 39.66
CA VAL A 637 -11.13 -33.27 39.22
C VAL A 637 -9.88 -33.26 38.35
N ARG A 638 -10.03 -33.01 37.05
CA ARG A 638 -8.91 -32.88 36.09
C ARG A 638 -8.18 -31.56 36.27
N GLN A 639 -8.94 -30.48 36.42
CA GLN A 639 -8.41 -29.13 36.53
C GLN A 639 -9.24 -28.30 37.49
N LYS A 640 -8.57 -27.36 38.17
CA LYS A 640 -9.20 -26.35 39.02
C LYS A 640 -8.47 -25.04 38.84
N ARG A 641 -9.15 -24.02 38.31
CA ARG A 641 -8.54 -22.75 37.88
C ARG A 641 -9.32 -21.55 38.40
N THR A 642 -8.61 -20.51 38.81
CA THR A 642 -9.17 -19.19 39.11
C THR A 642 -8.59 -18.17 38.11
N MET A 643 -8.61 -16.88 38.47
CA MET A 643 -8.13 -15.76 37.68
C MET A 643 -6.85 -16.08 36.89
N TYR A 644 -6.91 -15.96 35.55
CA TYR A 644 -5.79 -16.15 34.62
C TYR A 644 -5.17 -17.56 34.63
N ASP A 645 -5.99 -18.61 34.72
CA ASP A 645 -5.56 -20.02 34.72
C ASP A 645 -4.63 -20.39 35.90
N ARG A 646 -4.79 -19.73 37.05
CA ARG A 646 -3.96 -19.93 38.25
C ARG A 646 -4.62 -20.83 39.29
N GLN A 647 -3.80 -21.27 40.25
CA GLN A 647 -4.24 -21.74 41.57
C GLN A 647 -3.60 -20.85 42.62
N GLU A 648 -4.42 -20.27 43.50
CA GLU A 648 -3.97 -19.45 44.62
C GLU A 648 -3.87 -20.31 45.89
N ALA A 649 -3.16 -19.84 46.92
CA ALA A 649 -2.87 -20.63 48.13
C ALA A 649 -4.14 -21.12 48.88
N ASP A 650 -5.27 -20.44 48.68
CA ASP A 650 -6.56 -20.80 49.29
C ASP A 650 -7.19 -22.06 48.68
N ILE A 651 -6.68 -22.56 47.54
CA ILE A 651 -7.12 -23.81 46.93
C ILE A 651 -6.92 -25.02 47.86
N GLU A 652 -5.96 -24.99 48.79
CA GLU A 652 -5.69 -26.09 49.72
C GLU A 652 -6.86 -26.35 50.69
N ASP A 653 -7.56 -25.30 51.10
CA ASP A 653 -8.76 -25.44 51.93
C ASP A 653 -9.95 -25.93 51.09
N ALA A 654 -10.08 -25.40 49.87
CA ALA A 654 -11.05 -25.91 48.90
C ALA A 654 -10.82 -27.39 48.56
N LYS A 655 -9.57 -27.87 48.45
CA LYS A 655 -9.24 -29.30 48.22
C LYS A 655 -9.79 -30.20 49.31
N LYS A 656 -9.78 -29.76 50.59
CA LYS A 656 -10.39 -30.51 51.71
C LYS A 656 -11.89 -30.64 51.52
N PHE A 657 -12.54 -29.57 51.07
CA PHE A 657 -13.96 -29.58 50.71
C PHE A 657 -14.23 -30.46 49.49
N LEU A 658 -13.44 -30.37 48.41
CA LEU A 658 -13.61 -31.19 47.20
C LEU A 658 -13.50 -32.69 47.50
N LYS A 659 -12.66 -33.11 48.44
CA LYS A 659 -12.61 -34.51 48.92
C LYS A 659 -13.90 -34.93 49.64
N LYS A 660 -14.53 -34.03 50.40
CA LYS A 660 -15.84 -34.27 51.03
C LYS A 660 -16.93 -34.35 49.97
N TRP A 661 -16.90 -33.43 49.00
CA TRP A 661 -17.80 -33.41 47.84
C TRP A 661 -17.70 -34.72 47.04
N GLN A 662 -16.49 -35.19 46.68
CA GLN A 662 -16.26 -36.47 45.99
C GLN A 662 -16.90 -37.67 46.73
N LYS A 663 -16.81 -37.70 48.06
CA LYS A 663 -17.43 -38.75 48.88
C LYS A 663 -18.96 -38.67 48.90
N GLU A 664 -19.50 -37.46 48.78
CA GLU A 664 -20.94 -37.24 48.79
C GLU A 664 -21.55 -37.59 47.43
N ILE A 665 -20.94 -37.15 46.34
CA ILE A 665 -21.43 -37.47 44.99
C ILE A 665 -21.27 -38.95 44.67
N SER A 666 -20.27 -39.66 45.21
CA SER A 666 -20.11 -41.10 44.95
C SER A 666 -21.31 -41.94 45.39
N ARG A 667 -22.12 -41.42 46.33
CA ARG A 667 -23.39 -42.01 46.77
C ARG A 667 -24.56 -41.74 45.81
N ARG A 668 -24.42 -40.75 44.94
CA ARG A 668 -25.42 -40.27 43.97
C ARG A 668 -25.16 -40.76 42.55
N LEU A 669 -23.95 -41.25 42.26
CA LEU A 669 -23.58 -41.79 40.95
C LEU A 669 -24.44 -43.00 40.59
N THR A 670 -24.97 -43.01 39.36
CA THR A 670 -25.62 -44.18 38.78
C THR A 670 -24.59 -45.07 38.07
N ASP A 671 -25.04 -46.24 37.60
CA ASP A 671 -24.18 -47.12 36.80
C ASP A 671 -23.77 -46.46 35.46
N GLU A 672 -24.58 -45.54 34.91
CA GLU A 672 -24.24 -44.79 33.69
C GLU A 672 -23.02 -43.89 33.93
N GLU A 673 -22.99 -43.10 35.01
CA GLU A 673 -21.84 -42.25 35.32
C GLU A 673 -20.57 -43.07 35.59
N ARG A 674 -20.70 -44.25 36.18
CA ARG A 674 -19.56 -45.15 36.43
C ARG A 674 -18.94 -45.67 35.14
N GLU A 675 -19.75 -46.02 34.14
CA GLU A 675 -19.23 -46.44 32.82
C GLU A 675 -18.64 -45.27 32.03
N LEU A 676 -19.29 -44.11 32.08
CA LEU A 676 -18.76 -42.88 31.47
C LEU A 676 -17.39 -42.52 32.09
N ALA A 677 -17.24 -42.65 33.41
CA ALA A 677 -15.98 -42.39 34.10
C ALA A 677 -14.84 -43.31 33.65
N LYS A 678 -15.10 -44.61 33.42
CA LYS A 678 -14.09 -45.52 32.87
C LYS A 678 -13.62 -45.06 31.50
N THR A 679 -14.55 -44.63 30.65
CA THR A 679 -14.25 -44.11 29.31
C THR A 679 -13.44 -42.81 29.39
N SER A 680 -13.86 -41.86 30.24
CA SER A 680 -13.15 -40.60 30.47
C SER A 680 -11.73 -40.81 30.99
N ARG A 681 -11.53 -41.80 31.88
CA ARG A 681 -10.20 -42.15 32.38
C ARG A 681 -9.27 -42.63 31.27
N VAL A 682 -9.75 -43.53 30.41
CA VAL A 682 -8.97 -44.03 29.24
C VAL A 682 -8.62 -42.88 28.29
N LEU A 683 -9.58 -42.01 27.98
CA LEU A 683 -9.35 -40.86 27.11
C LEU A 683 -8.32 -39.88 27.70
N ARG A 684 -8.38 -39.63 29.01
CA ARG A 684 -7.39 -38.80 29.72
C ARG A 684 -5.99 -39.42 29.66
N GLU A 685 -5.87 -40.72 29.92
CA GLU A 685 -4.58 -41.43 29.91
C GLU A 685 -3.97 -41.42 28.48
N GLN A 686 -4.78 -41.59 27.44
CA GLN A 686 -4.36 -41.47 26.05
C GLN A 686 -3.90 -40.04 25.70
N GLU A 687 -4.64 -39.03 26.15
CA GLU A 687 -4.24 -37.63 25.98
C GLU A 687 -2.92 -37.33 26.68
N PHE A 688 -2.74 -37.79 27.92
CA PHE A 688 -1.49 -37.58 28.66
C PHE A 688 -0.31 -38.26 27.95
N ALA A 689 -0.50 -39.46 27.41
CA ALA A 689 0.52 -40.13 26.61
C ALA A 689 0.88 -39.32 25.35
N GLN A 690 -0.12 -38.82 24.61
CA GLN A 690 0.10 -38.01 23.41
C GLN A 690 0.77 -36.66 23.71
N LEU A 691 0.38 -35.97 24.78
CA LEU A 691 0.99 -34.70 25.21
C LEU A 691 2.46 -34.90 25.62
N ARG A 692 2.77 -36.04 26.24
CA ARG A 692 4.13 -36.42 26.64
C ARG A 692 5.00 -36.77 25.43
N GLU A 693 4.47 -37.50 24.45
CA GLU A 693 5.15 -37.80 23.18
C GLU A 693 5.44 -36.52 22.38
N ASN A 694 4.46 -35.63 22.25
CA ASN A 694 4.59 -34.38 21.51
C ASN A 694 5.38 -33.28 22.24
N GLN A 695 5.81 -33.53 23.48
CA GLN A 695 6.51 -32.57 24.35
C GLN A 695 5.87 -31.17 24.35
N VAL A 696 4.56 -31.10 24.58
CA VAL A 696 3.82 -29.83 24.51
C VAL A 696 4.21 -28.92 25.69
N ILE A 697 4.85 -27.79 25.40
CA ILE A 697 5.29 -26.80 26.39
C ILE A 697 4.30 -25.62 26.47
N ILE A 698 4.01 -25.18 27.69
CA ILE A 698 3.19 -23.98 27.94
C ILE A 698 3.99 -22.74 27.56
N ASN A 699 3.51 -21.95 26.61
CA ASN A 699 4.24 -20.81 26.06
C ASN A 699 3.90 -19.45 26.72
N THR A 700 2.88 -19.41 27.58
CA THR A 700 2.29 -18.18 28.12
C THR A 700 1.90 -18.34 29.59
N GLY A 701 1.92 -17.25 30.36
CA GLY A 701 1.48 -17.23 31.76
C GLY A 701 2.53 -17.69 32.79
N TYR A 702 2.10 -17.89 34.03
CA TYR A 702 2.97 -18.24 35.18
C TYR A 702 3.63 -19.62 35.04
N LEU A 703 2.99 -20.55 34.32
CA LEU A 703 3.46 -21.91 34.09
C LEU A 703 4.32 -22.05 32.82
N ARG A 704 4.75 -20.93 32.24
CA ARG A 704 5.55 -20.92 31.01
C ARG A 704 6.83 -21.76 31.18
N GLY A 705 7.11 -22.59 30.18
CA GLY A 705 8.29 -23.46 30.15
C GLY A 705 8.11 -24.84 30.81
N HIS A 706 6.97 -25.09 31.47
CA HIS A 706 6.62 -26.43 31.96
C HIS A 706 5.94 -27.25 30.86
N LEU A 707 6.10 -28.58 30.94
CA LEU A 707 5.34 -29.51 30.11
C LEU A 707 3.88 -29.50 30.56
N LEU A 708 2.97 -29.39 29.61
CA LEU A 708 1.53 -29.31 29.90
C LEU A 708 1.05 -30.56 30.67
N VAL A 709 1.54 -31.75 30.29
CA VAL A 709 1.15 -33.01 30.94
C VAL A 709 1.51 -33.04 32.43
N ASP A 710 2.66 -32.47 32.82
CA ASP A 710 3.11 -32.52 34.22
C ASP A 710 2.23 -31.62 35.10
N VAL A 711 1.88 -30.43 34.60
CA VAL A 711 0.92 -29.53 35.26
C VAL A 711 -0.46 -30.19 35.43
N LEU A 712 -0.95 -30.88 34.39
CA LEU A 712 -2.25 -31.55 34.45
C LEU A 712 -2.25 -32.74 35.42
N MET A 713 -1.14 -33.46 35.53
CA MET A 713 -0.98 -34.54 36.49
C MET A 713 -0.93 -34.03 37.94
N GLU A 714 -0.26 -32.90 38.19
CA GLU A 714 -0.25 -32.26 39.52
C GLU A 714 -1.63 -31.75 39.94
N ASP A 715 -2.42 -31.30 38.97
CA ASP A 715 -3.77 -30.78 39.23
C ASP A 715 -4.81 -31.86 39.48
N LEU A 716 -4.52 -33.09 39.05
CA LEU A 716 -5.43 -34.22 39.08
C LEU A 716 -5.77 -34.65 40.51
N MET A 717 -7.07 -34.74 40.81
CA MET A 717 -7.58 -35.26 42.08
C MET A 717 -8.52 -36.44 41.85
N GLU A 718 -7.96 -37.65 41.87
CA GLU A 718 -8.70 -38.89 41.65
C GLU A 718 -9.57 -39.31 42.84
N THR A 719 -10.66 -40.01 42.55
CA THR A 719 -11.52 -40.64 43.56
C THR A 719 -10.87 -41.92 44.12
N LYS A 720 -11.09 -42.20 45.42
CA LYS A 720 -10.41 -43.31 46.13
C LYS A 720 -10.88 -44.73 45.78
N GLU A 721 -11.92 -44.89 44.95
CA GLU A 721 -12.44 -46.21 44.56
C GLU A 721 -11.71 -46.83 43.35
N GLY A 722 -10.88 -46.05 42.62
CA GLY A 722 -10.16 -46.50 41.43
C GLY A 722 -8.76 -47.08 41.62
N ALA A 723 -8.30 -47.27 42.87
CA ALA A 723 -6.91 -47.61 43.20
C ALA A 723 -6.61 -49.13 43.28
N THR A 724 -7.19 -49.94 42.40
CA THR A 724 -6.73 -51.33 42.19
C THR A 724 -6.52 -51.58 40.69
N ILE A 725 -5.24 -51.62 40.28
CA ILE A 725 -4.82 -52.02 38.93
C ILE A 725 -4.22 -53.43 39.03
N PRO A 726 -4.68 -54.43 38.25
CA PRO A 726 -3.83 -55.52 37.83
C PRO A 726 -2.92 -55.02 36.69
N ALA A 727 -1.62 -55.17 36.85
CA ALA A 727 -0.62 -54.81 35.84
C ALA A 727 -0.90 -55.53 34.51
N LEU A 728 -0.93 -54.79 33.39
CA LEU A 728 -0.94 -55.35 32.04
C LEU A 728 0.49 -55.79 31.64
N PRO A 729 0.66 -56.90 30.90
CA PRO A 729 1.96 -57.47 30.57
C PRO A 729 2.67 -56.66 29.49
N ALA A 730 4.00 -56.59 29.59
CA ALA A 730 4.86 -56.05 28.54
C ALA A 730 4.74 -56.90 27.26
N ALA A 731 4.41 -56.26 26.14
CA ALA A 731 4.45 -56.87 24.80
C ALA A 731 5.78 -56.57 24.10
N ALA A 732 6.26 -57.59 23.39
CA ALA A 732 7.46 -57.62 22.56
C ALA A 732 7.30 -56.94 21.19
#